data_AF-A0A952Q597-F1
#
_entry.id   AF-A0A952Q597-F1
#
_cell.length_a   1.000
_cell.length_b   1.000
_cell.length_c   1.000
_cell.angle_alpha   90.00
_cell.angle_beta   90.00
_cell.angle_gamma   90.00
#
_symmetry.space_group_name_H-M   'P 1'
#
loop_
_entity.id
_entity.type
_entity.pdbx_description
1 polymer ?
#
loop_
_entity_poly.entity_id
_entity_poly.type
_entity_poly.pdbx_seq_one_letter_code
_entity_poly.pdbx_strand_id
1 'polypeptide(L)'
;MTRTNLLRYVLLLCLAVLLIACQPQPTPTPTPSPEPSATPVEPTATPTVPPTLTPSVSGANSLDPAKRANVRALVAVPDAPPVDIVVDGSAFALRLTAGRLTAPQPVTPAEHIVQVNPTGNTGAPALLEEPQAFSEGQSSILAFTGTATEFVTTRIDEDLSPLRPGQARVQIVYLAPDNAAAVPIEVQLGDALTGSLTNTGDQIGPQAVPEAAYEFVAKRGNTTVSQNITLAAHRNYTFLLVWQAEDKLQLIKNITPTLRESKLRIIHASGDLPAYDVYVDGKPAAMGVAFRNATEWLSYAPKSYDVRLYPVGGDPNTAPLLQREITLNPDQAADVIIYNSTDASAGRGADAAADIIVFKETLNPTAPGKANLTFVHLARVPDDISVQQGGVTYQNVTPVRFRRMSDTISVEPGKVQLVFLTQNGDQETTIEAPAAFEMEAGFSYLYLITGYQADDQPSILETEVGSEASPVVAATALPPSTMRIRLLNALEVDQALDLYLGDALLASNVTAGSASLYAPVTTEARNLRLVKAGTTELLTQLDLVYQQNRLVTFLAYGKAESVILRDMVDVVAPTTTDAVMRFINVDPDATIVTVFQSPNAVTFVTPTLTELFQGIRYGATSEAKSIPDGLYDLLFSNAENRAEIASLKSVELKPKIRYDVVLLPPDAGTDAARVIIISSEQ
;
A
#
# COMPACT_ATOMS: atom_id res chain seq x y z
N MET A 1 -77.02 -29.67 54.81
CA MET A 1 -77.63 -28.40 55.27
C MET A 1 -77.84 -27.50 54.05
N THR A 2 -79.01 -26.88 53.97
CA THR A 2 -79.61 -26.26 52.78
C THR A 2 -78.87 -25.01 52.28
N ARG A 3 -78.94 -24.78 50.96
CA ARG A 3 -78.32 -23.67 50.19
C ARG A 3 -78.69 -22.25 50.64
N THR A 4 -79.51 -22.10 51.68
CA THR A 4 -80.00 -20.82 52.23
C THR A 4 -79.14 -20.27 53.39
N ASN A 5 -78.15 -21.03 53.89
CA ASN A 5 -77.32 -20.61 55.04
C ASN A 5 -75.92 -20.05 54.66
N LEU A 6 -75.51 -20.12 53.39
CA LEU A 6 -74.20 -19.59 52.95
C LEU A 6 -74.23 -18.08 52.67
N LEU A 7 -75.39 -17.53 52.27
CA LEU A 7 -75.55 -16.11 51.97
C LEU A 7 -75.64 -15.23 53.23
N ARG A 8 -75.99 -15.81 54.38
CA ARG A 8 -76.05 -15.11 55.68
C ARG A 8 -74.69 -14.91 56.33
N TYR A 9 -73.70 -15.75 56.05
CA TYR A 9 -72.33 -15.60 56.59
C TYR A 9 -71.46 -14.62 55.77
N VAL A 10 -71.73 -14.46 54.47
CA VAL A 10 -70.97 -13.55 53.59
C VAL A 10 -71.39 -12.09 53.77
N LEU A 11 -72.64 -11.82 54.18
CA LEU A 11 -73.11 -10.44 54.44
C LEU A 11 -72.70 -9.92 55.83
N LEU A 12 -72.48 -10.81 56.81
CA LEU A 12 -72.07 -10.47 58.18
C LEU A 12 -70.57 -10.17 58.32
N LEU A 13 -69.72 -10.64 57.40
CA LEU A 13 -68.29 -10.34 57.39
C LEU A 13 -67.97 -8.97 56.76
N CYS A 14 -68.78 -8.51 55.80
CA CYS A 14 -68.57 -7.23 55.11
C CYS A 14 -69.07 -5.99 55.87
N LEU A 15 -69.91 -6.14 56.90
CA LEU A 15 -70.41 -5.02 57.70
C LEU A 15 -69.57 -4.73 58.97
N ALA A 16 -68.60 -5.60 59.30
CA ALA A 16 -67.81 -5.49 60.53
C ALA A 16 -66.49 -4.69 60.39
N VAL A 17 -66.16 -4.17 59.20
CA VAL A 17 -64.88 -3.47 58.96
C VAL A 17 -65.04 -1.95 58.69
N LEU A 18 -66.27 -1.42 58.65
CA LEU A 18 -66.52 -0.05 58.17
C LEU A 18 -66.95 1.00 59.22
N LEU A 19 -67.08 0.68 60.51
CA LEU A 19 -67.56 1.67 61.50
C LEU A 19 -66.93 1.51 62.89
N ILE A 20 -65.64 1.83 63.05
CA ILE A 20 -65.12 2.42 64.30
C ILE A 20 -64.12 3.51 63.92
N ALA A 21 -64.65 4.70 63.63
CA ALA A 21 -63.91 5.95 63.68
C ALA A 21 -64.41 6.77 64.88
N CYS A 22 -63.50 7.54 65.47
CA CYS A 22 -63.70 8.55 66.54
C CYS A 22 -63.87 7.99 67.97
N GLN A 23 -63.10 8.37 69.00
CA GLN A 23 -62.69 9.73 69.42
C GLN A 23 -61.36 9.73 70.27
N PRO A 24 -60.96 10.79 71.03
CA PRO A 24 -59.73 11.56 70.75
C PRO A 24 -58.72 11.58 71.93
N GLN A 25 -57.48 12.03 71.71
CA GLN A 25 -56.64 12.49 72.83
C GLN A 25 -55.74 13.67 72.42
N PRO A 26 -55.59 14.72 73.26
CA PRO A 26 -54.87 15.94 72.90
C PRO A 26 -53.37 15.89 73.23
N THR A 27 -52.61 16.45 72.27
CA THR A 27 -51.38 17.27 72.27
C THR A 27 -50.31 17.09 73.37
N PRO A 28 -49.04 16.94 72.94
CA PRO A 28 -48.04 17.94 73.34
C PRO A 28 -47.28 18.59 72.16
N THR A 29 -47.05 19.90 72.32
CA THR A 29 -46.27 20.84 71.49
C THR A 29 -44.74 20.62 71.73
N PRO A 30 -43.82 21.03 70.82
CA PRO A 30 -42.72 20.20 70.33
C PRO A 30 -41.33 20.54 70.89
N THR A 31 -40.33 19.71 70.57
CA THR A 31 -38.92 20.11 70.38
C THR A 31 -38.23 19.11 69.43
N PRO A 32 -37.16 19.49 68.71
CA PRO A 32 -37.06 19.59 67.26
C PRO A 32 -36.64 18.29 66.56
N SER A 33 -37.08 18.16 65.30
CA SER A 33 -36.69 17.10 64.36
C SER A 33 -35.23 17.24 63.93
N PRO A 34 -34.40 16.20 64.04
CA PRO A 34 -33.37 15.91 63.04
C PRO A 34 -34.05 15.30 61.80
N GLU A 35 -33.54 15.63 60.61
CA GLU A 35 -34.01 15.16 59.30
C GLU A 35 -34.20 13.63 59.25
N PRO A 36 -35.39 13.12 58.90
CA PRO A 36 -35.57 11.72 58.60
C PRO A 36 -35.14 11.41 57.16
N SER A 37 -34.22 10.45 57.10
CA SER A 37 -33.76 9.68 55.95
C SER A 37 -34.86 9.39 54.92
N ALA A 38 -34.53 9.60 53.64
CA ALA A 38 -35.41 9.36 52.51
C ALA A 38 -35.89 7.90 52.45
N THR A 39 -37.17 7.76 52.10
CA THR A 39 -37.88 6.55 51.67
C THR A 39 -37.00 5.66 50.77
N PRO A 40 -37.07 4.31 50.89
CA PRO A 40 -36.39 3.42 49.94
C PRO A 40 -36.90 3.73 48.53
N VAL A 41 -36.01 4.24 47.69
CA VAL A 41 -36.26 4.44 46.27
C VAL A 41 -36.33 3.05 45.65
N GLU A 42 -37.44 2.73 44.99
CA GLU A 42 -37.55 1.60 44.06
C GLU A 42 -36.33 1.66 43.12
N PRO A 43 -35.60 0.56 42.87
CA PRO A 43 -34.39 0.63 42.06
C PRO A 43 -34.76 1.15 40.67
N THR A 44 -34.49 2.43 40.42
CA THR A 44 -34.49 3.01 39.09
C THR A 44 -33.56 2.15 38.27
N ALA A 45 -34.13 1.42 37.30
CA ALA A 45 -33.34 0.71 36.32
C ALA A 45 -32.35 1.72 35.72
N THR A 46 -31.07 1.55 36.04
CA THR A 46 -30.01 2.23 35.33
C THR A 46 -30.20 1.86 33.86
N PRO A 47 -30.29 2.83 32.91
CA PRO A 47 -30.30 2.47 31.50
C PRO A 47 -29.04 1.63 31.27
N THR A 48 -29.24 0.34 31.04
CA THR A 48 -28.14 -0.55 30.71
C THR A 48 -27.71 -0.10 29.33
N VAL A 49 -26.57 0.59 29.26
CA VAL A 49 -25.91 0.89 27.99
C VAL A 49 -25.79 -0.46 27.28
N PRO A 50 -26.35 -0.63 26.05
CA PRO A 50 -26.19 -1.87 25.29
C PRO A 50 -24.70 -2.22 25.25
N PRO A 51 -24.30 -3.49 25.36
CA PRO A 51 -22.90 -3.86 25.25
C PRO A 51 -22.34 -3.21 23.98
N THR A 52 -21.42 -2.26 24.16
CA THR A 52 -20.73 -1.64 23.05
C THR A 52 -19.83 -2.72 22.50
N LEU A 53 -20.24 -3.35 21.40
CA LEU A 53 -19.35 -4.20 20.64
C LEU A 53 -18.14 -3.33 20.30
N THR A 54 -16.97 -3.69 20.77
CA THR A 54 -15.70 -3.13 20.29
C THR A 54 -15.23 -4.04 19.16
N PRO A 55 -14.76 -3.49 18.03
CA PRO A 55 -14.19 -4.31 16.97
C PRO A 55 -13.02 -5.09 17.55
N SER A 56 -13.18 -6.40 17.62
CA SER A 56 -12.20 -7.32 18.16
C SER A 56 -12.36 -8.64 17.44
N VAL A 57 -11.75 -8.75 16.26
CA VAL A 57 -11.59 -10.05 15.61
C VAL A 57 -10.50 -10.79 16.41
N SER A 58 -10.92 -11.54 17.42
CA SER A 58 -10.07 -12.57 18.03
C SER A 58 -9.92 -13.70 17.02
N GLY A 59 -8.79 -13.76 16.31
CA GLY A 59 -8.56 -14.88 15.39
C GLY A 59 -7.16 -15.00 14.76
N ALA A 60 -6.33 -13.96 14.74
CA ALA A 60 -5.01 -14.09 14.12
C ALA A 60 -4.00 -14.77 15.08
N ASN A 61 -4.18 -16.06 15.38
CA ASN A 61 -3.25 -16.85 16.20
C ASN A 61 -1.85 -16.98 15.56
N SER A 62 -1.70 -16.66 14.27
CA SER A 62 -0.39 -16.57 13.61
C SER A 62 0.17 -15.16 13.73
N LEU A 63 1.36 -14.99 14.31
CA LEU A 63 2.13 -13.73 14.25
C LEU A 63 2.70 -13.45 12.85
N ASP A 64 2.70 -14.44 11.96
CA ASP A 64 3.12 -14.31 10.57
C ASP A 64 1.97 -13.75 9.71
N PRO A 65 2.08 -12.52 9.18
CA PRO A 65 1.06 -11.91 8.33
C PRO A 65 0.81 -12.69 7.03
N ALA A 66 1.80 -13.44 6.52
CA ALA A 66 1.64 -14.24 5.31
C ALA A 66 0.72 -15.45 5.51
N LYS A 67 0.49 -15.85 6.77
CA LYS A 67 -0.37 -16.97 7.12
C LYS A 67 -1.79 -16.58 7.54
N ARG A 68 -2.14 -15.31 7.39
CA ARG A 68 -3.48 -14.79 7.70
C ARG A 68 -4.26 -14.61 6.40
N ALA A 69 -5.58 -14.76 6.46
CA ALA A 69 -6.43 -14.20 5.42
C ALA A 69 -6.62 -12.71 5.70
N ASN A 70 -6.77 -11.87 4.68
CA ASN A 70 -7.11 -10.46 4.81
C ASN A 70 -8.48 -10.21 4.18
N VAL A 71 -9.38 -9.61 4.94
CA VAL A 71 -10.76 -9.36 4.50
C VAL A 71 -11.04 -7.87 4.55
N ARG A 72 -11.75 -7.37 3.54
CA ARG A 72 -12.42 -6.06 3.57
C ARG A 72 -13.91 -6.26 3.44
N ALA A 73 -14.69 -5.37 4.04
CA ALA A 73 -16.14 -5.32 3.87
C ALA A 73 -16.54 -4.06 3.11
N LEU A 74 -17.53 -4.19 2.23
CA LEU A 74 -18.19 -3.10 1.52
C LEU A 74 -19.69 -3.30 1.56
N VAL A 75 -20.45 -2.27 1.90
CA VAL A 75 -21.90 -2.24 1.66
C VAL A 75 -22.15 -1.58 0.31
N ALA A 76 -22.63 -2.35 -0.67
CA ALA A 76 -22.91 -1.93 -2.04
C ALA A 76 -24.42 -1.81 -2.32
N VAL A 77 -25.19 -1.47 -1.28
CA VAL A 77 -26.64 -1.22 -1.34
C VAL A 77 -26.85 0.27 -1.01
N PRO A 78 -27.23 1.14 -1.98
CA PRO A 78 -27.19 2.60 -1.83
C PRO A 78 -28.10 3.15 -0.72
N ASP A 79 -29.25 2.52 -0.55
CA ASP A 79 -30.31 2.89 0.39
C ASP A 79 -30.26 2.06 1.68
N ALA A 80 -29.22 1.25 1.87
CA ALA A 80 -29.05 0.49 3.10
C ALA A 80 -28.86 1.43 4.31
N PRO A 81 -29.54 1.17 5.44
CA PRO A 81 -29.19 1.81 6.70
C PRO A 81 -27.76 1.40 7.12
N PRO A 82 -27.12 2.11 8.06
CA PRO A 82 -25.86 1.66 8.64
C PRO A 82 -26.00 0.24 9.22
N VAL A 83 -25.04 -0.63 8.94
CA VAL A 83 -25.00 -2.02 9.42
C VAL A 83 -23.73 -2.32 10.20
N ASP A 84 -23.84 -3.26 11.13
CA ASP A 84 -22.71 -3.87 11.84
C ASP A 84 -22.36 -5.19 11.15
N ILE A 85 -21.10 -5.34 10.74
CA ILE A 85 -20.55 -6.58 10.22
C ILE A 85 -19.95 -7.36 11.38
N VAL A 86 -20.39 -8.60 11.56
CA VAL A 86 -19.99 -9.48 12.64
C VAL A 86 -19.43 -10.77 12.05
N VAL A 87 -18.32 -11.26 12.60
CA VAL A 87 -17.66 -12.51 12.21
C VAL A 87 -17.52 -13.37 13.46
N ASP A 88 -18.13 -14.56 13.46
CA ASP A 88 -18.21 -15.48 14.61
C ASP A 88 -18.67 -14.80 15.92
N GLY A 89 -19.70 -13.95 15.82
CA GLY A 89 -20.23 -13.20 16.96
C GLY A 89 -19.37 -12.01 17.42
N SER A 90 -18.20 -11.79 16.81
CA SER A 90 -17.31 -10.67 17.12
C SER A 90 -17.45 -9.54 16.09
N ALA A 91 -17.43 -8.28 16.54
CA ALA A 91 -17.55 -7.15 15.62
C ALA A 91 -16.33 -7.04 14.70
N PHE A 92 -16.58 -7.00 13.39
CA PHE A 92 -15.61 -6.77 12.32
C PHE A 92 -15.62 -5.31 11.87
N ALA A 93 -16.80 -4.76 11.61
CA ALA A 93 -16.99 -3.35 11.30
C ALA A 93 -18.31 -2.86 11.91
N LEU A 94 -18.30 -1.67 12.51
CA LEU A 94 -19.50 -1.11 13.13
C LEU A 94 -19.97 0.11 12.37
N ARG A 95 -21.30 0.28 12.27
CA ARG A 95 -21.94 1.42 11.61
C ARG A 95 -21.44 1.62 10.17
N LEU A 96 -21.14 0.54 9.46
CA LEU A 96 -20.66 0.60 8.09
C LEU A 96 -21.78 1.11 7.18
N THR A 97 -21.50 2.21 6.47
CA THR A 97 -22.45 2.86 5.56
C THR A 97 -22.19 2.46 4.11
N ALA A 98 -23.23 2.52 3.28
CA ALA A 98 -23.13 2.29 1.84
C ALA A 98 -21.97 3.05 1.17
N GLY A 99 -21.30 2.40 0.24
CA GLY A 99 -20.20 2.98 -0.54
C GLY A 99 -18.88 3.18 0.23
N ARG A 100 -18.77 2.69 1.47
CA ARG A 100 -17.52 2.68 2.23
C ARG A 100 -16.91 1.29 2.29
N LEU A 101 -15.65 1.21 1.86
CA LEU A 101 -14.81 0.02 1.98
C LEU A 101 -14.01 0.12 3.29
N THR A 102 -13.95 -0.97 4.06
CA THR A 102 -13.11 -1.02 5.27
C THR A 102 -11.62 -1.10 4.93
N ALA A 103 -10.77 -0.77 5.90
CA ALA A 103 -9.38 -1.22 5.86
C ALA A 103 -9.31 -2.77 5.85
N PRO A 104 -8.23 -3.37 5.32
CA PRO A 104 -8.03 -4.81 5.42
C PRO A 104 -7.87 -5.21 6.88
N GLN A 105 -8.61 -6.23 7.29
CA GLN A 105 -8.50 -6.83 8.62
C GLN A 105 -8.11 -8.29 8.51
N PRO A 106 -7.18 -8.78 9.36
CA PRO A 106 -6.80 -10.17 9.35
C PRO A 106 -7.92 -11.06 9.92
N VAL A 107 -8.14 -12.19 9.26
CA VAL A 107 -9.05 -13.26 9.69
C VAL A 107 -8.28 -14.58 9.70
N THR A 108 -8.65 -15.50 10.58
CA THR A 108 -8.05 -16.84 10.61
C THR A 108 -8.36 -17.58 9.30
N PRO A 109 -7.44 -18.40 8.78
CA PRO A 109 -7.78 -19.33 7.71
C PRO A 109 -8.70 -20.46 8.23
N ALA A 110 -10.00 -20.29 8.08
CA ALA A 110 -11.03 -21.29 8.39
C ALA A 110 -12.37 -20.90 7.74
N GLU A 111 -13.42 -21.68 7.98
CA GLU A 111 -14.80 -21.26 7.75
C GLU A 111 -15.26 -20.41 8.93
N HIS A 112 -15.86 -19.25 8.63
CA HIS A 112 -16.37 -18.30 9.61
C HIS A 112 -17.83 -17.95 9.29
N ILE A 113 -18.65 -17.72 10.31
CA ILE A 113 -20.00 -17.21 10.11
C ILE A 113 -19.94 -15.68 9.99
N VAL A 114 -20.34 -15.15 8.84
CA VAL A 114 -20.42 -13.72 8.58
C VAL A 114 -21.88 -13.28 8.71
N GLN A 115 -22.09 -12.22 9.49
CA GLN A 115 -23.40 -11.62 9.73
C GLN A 115 -23.41 -10.14 9.36
N VAL A 116 -24.53 -9.70 8.79
CA VAL A 116 -24.85 -8.28 8.57
C VAL A 116 -26.04 -7.93 9.46
N ASN A 117 -25.80 -7.10 10.46
CA ASN A 117 -26.81 -6.74 11.47
C ASN A 117 -27.22 -5.26 11.33
N PRO A 118 -28.49 -4.90 11.59
CA PRO A 118 -28.87 -3.49 11.69
C PRO A 118 -28.11 -2.81 12.84
N THR A 119 -27.51 -1.64 12.59
CA THR A 119 -26.72 -0.92 13.61
C THR A 119 -27.55 -0.62 14.85
N GLY A 120 -26.99 -0.92 16.03
CA GLY A 120 -27.57 -0.52 17.32
C GLY A 120 -28.84 -1.29 17.73
N ASN A 121 -29.21 -2.35 17.01
CA ASN A 121 -30.37 -3.17 17.33
C ASN A 121 -29.97 -4.62 17.63
N THR A 122 -29.44 -4.84 18.84
CA THR A 122 -28.90 -6.13 19.29
C THR A 122 -29.94 -7.25 19.48
N GLY A 123 -31.22 -6.99 19.21
CA GLY A 123 -32.32 -7.97 19.33
C GLY A 123 -33.04 -8.29 18.01
N ALA A 124 -32.68 -7.65 16.89
CA ALA A 124 -33.23 -7.97 15.58
C ALA A 124 -32.49 -9.17 14.95
N PRO A 125 -33.16 -10.00 14.12
CA PRO A 125 -32.46 -11.01 13.33
C PRO A 125 -31.46 -10.35 12.37
N ALA A 126 -30.38 -11.06 12.06
CA ALA A 126 -29.41 -10.63 11.06
C ALA A 126 -30.10 -10.47 9.69
N LEU A 127 -29.72 -9.44 8.94
CA LEU A 127 -30.17 -9.22 7.56
C LEU A 127 -29.48 -10.19 6.57
N LEU A 128 -28.36 -10.75 6.99
CA LEU A 128 -27.63 -11.83 6.34
C LEU A 128 -26.88 -12.62 7.42
N GLU A 129 -26.88 -13.94 7.32
CA GLU A 129 -26.05 -14.84 8.12
C GLU A 129 -25.66 -16.04 7.26
N GLU A 130 -24.37 -16.20 6.97
CA GLU A 130 -23.89 -17.27 6.11
C GLU A 130 -22.41 -17.64 6.39
N PRO A 131 -22.00 -18.88 6.09
CA PRO A 131 -20.61 -19.30 6.20
C PRO A 131 -19.74 -18.73 5.06
N GLN A 132 -18.53 -18.30 5.39
CA GLN A 132 -17.48 -17.87 4.46
C GLN A 132 -16.16 -18.55 4.79
N ALA A 133 -15.58 -19.27 3.83
CA ALA A 133 -14.30 -19.96 3.99
C ALA A 133 -13.11 -19.12 3.53
N PHE A 134 -12.09 -18.94 4.37
CA PHE A 134 -10.86 -18.23 4.03
C PHE A 134 -9.65 -19.16 4.08
N SER A 135 -8.74 -18.99 3.12
CA SER A 135 -7.49 -19.75 3.02
C SER A 135 -6.29 -18.92 3.47
N GLU A 136 -5.19 -19.60 3.79
CA GLU A 136 -3.92 -18.99 4.16
C GLU A 136 -3.41 -18.03 3.08
N GLY A 137 -3.03 -16.80 3.46
CA GLY A 137 -2.52 -15.78 2.55
C GLY A 137 -3.54 -15.18 1.58
N GLN A 138 -4.82 -15.60 1.65
CA GLN A 138 -5.86 -15.09 0.78
C GLN A 138 -6.24 -13.65 1.14
N SER A 139 -6.42 -12.79 0.14
CA SER A 139 -6.99 -11.45 0.32
C SER A 139 -8.31 -11.35 -0.44
N SER A 140 -9.38 -10.93 0.23
CA SER A 140 -10.72 -10.88 -0.35
C SER A 140 -11.48 -9.63 0.08
N ILE A 141 -12.40 -9.19 -0.78
CA ILE A 141 -13.40 -8.18 -0.48
C ILE A 141 -14.75 -8.90 -0.41
N LEU A 142 -15.44 -8.80 0.73
CA LEU A 142 -16.85 -9.15 0.86
C LEU A 142 -17.68 -7.91 0.55
N ALA A 143 -18.30 -7.88 -0.62
CA ALA A 143 -19.24 -6.85 -0.98
C ALA A 143 -20.67 -7.34 -0.70
N PHE A 144 -21.37 -6.69 0.22
CA PHE A 144 -22.77 -6.96 0.52
C PHE A 144 -23.65 -6.17 -0.45
N THR A 145 -24.30 -6.89 -1.37
CA THR A 145 -25.20 -6.37 -2.42
C THR A 145 -26.65 -6.77 -2.10
N GLY A 146 -27.60 -6.53 -3.01
CA GLY A 146 -29.01 -6.86 -2.81
C GLY A 146 -29.87 -5.62 -2.50
N THR A 147 -30.72 -5.72 -1.49
CA THR A 147 -31.65 -4.64 -1.07
C THR A 147 -31.42 -4.24 0.38
N ALA A 148 -32.00 -3.12 0.82
CA ALA A 148 -31.85 -2.62 2.19
C ALA A 148 -32.37 -3.60 3.28
N THR A 149 -33.16 -4.62 2.92
CA THR A 149 -33.72 -5.62 3.83
C THR A 149 -33.27 -7.05 3.55
N GLU A 150 -32.59 -7.30 2.43
CA GLU A 150 -32.16 -8.63 2.00
C GLU A 150 -30.80 -8.49 1.31
N PHE A 151 -29.74 -8.80 2.05
CA PHE A 151 -28.37 -8.71 1.56
C PHE A 151 -27.92 -10.03 0.94
N VAL A 152 -27.00 -9.95 0.00
CA VAL A 152 -26.29 -11.09 -0.59
C VAL A 152 -24.79 -10.78 -0.58
N THR A 153 -23.95 -11.76 -0.26
CA THR A 153 -22.50 -11.59 -0.39
C THR A 153 -22.04 -11.82 -1.81
N THR A 154 -21.36 -10.84 -2.37
CA THR A 154 -20.52 -10.96 -3.55
C THR A 154 -19.06 -10.95 -3.11
N ARG A 155 -18.41 -12.11 -3.18
CA ARG A 155 -16.99 -12.25 -2.84
C ARG A 155 -16.11 -11.91 -4.04
N ILE A 156 -15.09 -11.09 -3.80
CA ILE A 156 -14.06 -10.76 -4.77
C ILE A 156 -12.73 -11.17 -4.19
N ASP A 157 -12.10 -12.19 -4.77
CA ASP A 157 -10.75 -12.59 -4.41
C ASP A 157 -9.73 -11.73 -5.15
N GLU A 158 -8.76 -11.20 -4.41
CA GLU A 158 -7.67 -10.42 -4.98
C GLU A 158 -6.55 -11.34 -5.45
N ASP A 159 -6.15 -11.22 -6.71
CA ASP A 159 -4.91 -11.81 -7.18
C ASP A 159 -3.73 -10.92 -6.76
N LEU A 160 -2.99 -11.36 -5.74
CA LEU A 160 -1.77 -10.69 -5.26
C LEU A 160 -0.49 -11.43 -5.69
N SER A 161 -0.58 -12.29 -6.70
CA SER A 161 0.60 -12.94 -7.26
C SER A 161 1.63 -11.89 -7.71
N PRO A 162 2.93 -12.20 -7.66
CA PRO A 162 3.97 -11.24 -8.00
C PRO A 162 3.75 -10.53 -9.35
N LEU A 163 4.20 -9.28 -9.44
CA LEU A 163 4.19 -8.49 -10.68
C LEU A 163 5.63 -8.17 -11.12
N ARG A 164 5.80 -7.98 -12.44
CA ARG A 164 7.05 -7.48 -13.01
C ARG A 164 7.24 -5.99 -12.71
N PRO A 165 8.49 -5.49 -12.73
CA PRO A 165 8.75 -4.06 -12.72
C PRO A 165 7.98 -3.33 -13.81
N GLY A 166 7.47 -2.13 -13.49
CA GLY A 166 6.67 -1.32 -14.40
C GLY A 166 5.26 -1.84 -14.66
N GLN A 167 4.78 -2.86 -13.96
CA GLN A 167 3.41 -3.39 -14.11
C GLN A 167 2.56 -3.19 -12.85
N ALA A 168 1.29 -2.84 -13.07
CA ALA A 168 0.21 -2.90 -12.11
C ALA A 168 -0.76 -4.02 -12.50
N ARG A 169 -1.53 -4.55 -11.54
CA ARG A 169 -2.67 -5.44 -11.82
C ARG A 169 -3.96 -4.68 -11.65
N VAL A 170 -4.91 -4.85 -12.55
CA VAL A 170 -6.22 -4.20 -12.50
C VAL A 170 -7.31 -5.24 -12.60
N GLN A 171 -8.32 -5.10 -11.74
CA GLN A 171 -9.59 -5.80 -11.80
C GLN A 171 -10.71 -4.76 -11.66
N ILE A 172 -11.73 -4.85 -12.50
CA ILE A 172 -12.93 -4.01 -12.42
C ILE A 172 -14.10 -4.94 -12.10
N VAL A 173 -14.90 -4.59 -11.09
CA VAL A 173 -16.02 -5.39 -10.62
C VAL A 173 -17.27 -4.53 -10.60
N TYR A 174 -18.34 -5.04 -11.19
CA TYR A 174 -19.65 -4.40 -11.17
C TYR A 174 -20.48 -4.91 -10.00
N LEU A 175 -20.85 -4.00 -9.09
CA LEU A 175 -21.64 -4.31 -7.89
C LEU A 175 -22.95 -3.50 -7.84
N ALA A 176 -23.36 -2.96 -8.97
CA ALA A 176 -24.46 -2.00 -9.08
C ALA A 176 -25.58 -2.54 -9.99
N PRO A 177 -26.24 -3.67 -9.69
CA PRO A 177 -26.97 -4.40 -10.73
C PRO A 177 -28.27 -3.80 -11.25
N ASP A 178 -29.09 -3.01 -10.56
CA ASP A 178 -30.42 -2.59 -11.09
C ASP A 178 -31.45 -3.74 -11.25
N ASN A 179 -32.72 -3.46 -10.92
CA ASN A 179 -33.79 -4.45 -10.84
C ASN A 179 -34.74 -4.44 -12.06
N ALA A 180 -34.60 -3.48 -12.99
CA ALA A 180 -35.64 -3.22 -14.00
C ALA A 180 -35.28 -3.52 -15.47
N ALA A 181 -33.99 -3.60 -15.84
CA ALA A 181 -33.54 -4.14 -17.13
C ALA A 181 -32.01 -4.27 -17.15
N ALA A 182 -31.49 -5.40 -17.65
CA ALA A 182 -30.06 -5.68 -17.80
C ALA A 182 -29.43 -4.83 -18.92
N VAL A 183 -29.32 -3.51 -18.71
CA VAL A 183 -28.57 -2.59 -19.58
C VAL A 183 -27.10 -2.67 -19.19
N PRO A 184 -26.21 -3.14 -20.08
CA PRO A 184 -24.78 -3.27 -19.77
C PRO A 184 -24.11 -1.92 -19.49
N ILE A 185 -23.07 -1.95 -18.68
CA ILE A 185 -22.14 -0.85 -18.50
C ILE A 185 -20.86 -1.11 -19.29
N GLU A 186 -20.54 -0.19 -20.19
CA GLU A 186 -19.28 -0.21 -20.95
C GLU A 186 -18.20 0.43 -20.11
N VAL A 187 -17.11 -0.28 -19.87
CA VAL A 187 -15.96 0.19 -19.10
C VAL A 187 -14.70 0.20 -19.94
N GLN A 188 -13.86 1.20 -19.69
CA GLN A 188 -12.60 1.43 -20.36
C GLN A 188 -11.58 1.99 -19.37
N LEU A 189 -10.34 1.53 -19.45
CA LEU A 189 -9.18 2.09 -18.76
C LEU A 189 -8.08 2.36 -19.81
N GLY A 190 -8.12 3.56 -20.40
CA GLY A 190 -7.37 3.89 -21.61
C GLY A 190 -7.53 2.81 -22.68
N ASP A 191 -6.43 2.41 -23.32
CA ASP A 191 -6.41 1.28 -24.26
C ASP A 191 -6.04 -0.06 -23.60
N ALA A 192 -5.77 -0.07 -22.29
CA ALA A 192 -5.24 -1.24 -21.60
C ALA A 192 -6.30 -2.31 -21.30
N LEU A 193 -7.51 -1.87 -20.94
CA LEU A 193 -8.63 -2.73 -20.57
C LEU A 193 -9.94 -2.11 -21.06
N THR A 194 -10.76 -2.91 -21.73
CA THR A 194 -12.13 -2.56 -22.14
C THR A 194 -13.05 -3.75 -21.92
N GLY A 195 -14.33 -3.49 -21.67
CA GLY A 195 -15.32 -4.55 -21.63
C GLY A 195 -16.70 -4.06 -21.22
N SER A 196 -17.66 -4.98 -21.22
CA SER A 196 -19.05 -4.73 -20.89
C SER A 196 -19.47 -5.61 -19.71
N LEU A 197 -20.06 -5.02 -18.68
CA LEU A 197 -20.50 -5.71 -17.47
C LEU A 197 -22.02 -5.57 -17.37
N THR A 198 -22.74 -6.64 -17.02
CA THR A 198 -24.22 -6.64 -17.05
C THR A 198 -24.82 -6.97 -15.69
N ASN A 199 -24.31 -8.00 -15.02
CA ASN A 199 -24.84 -8.51 -13.77
C ASN A 199 -23.95 -8.12 -12.59
N THR A 200 -24.50 -8.05 -11.39
CA THR A 200 -23.70 -7.88 -10.18
C THR A 200 -22.79 -9.07 -9.96
N GLY A 201 -21.54 -8.76 -9.66
CA GLY A 201 -20.46 -9.72 -9.57
C GLY A 201 -19.71 -9.91 -10.88
N ASP A 202 -20.19 -9.39 -12.02
CA ASP A 202 -19.43 -9.41 -13.28
C ASP A 202 -18.11 -8.67 -13.11
N GLN A 203 -17.05 -9.20 -13.73
CA GLN A 203 -15.70 -8.69 -13.58
C GLN A 203 -14.97 -8.63 -14.92
N ILE A 204 -14.04 -7.67 -15.03
CA ILE A 204 -13.01 -7.61 -16.06
C ILE A 204 -11.66 -7.68 -15.36
N GLY A 205 -10.75 -8.50 -15.89
CA GLY A 205 -9.50 -8.86 -15.21
C GLY A 205 -9.71 -9.98 -14.17
N PRO A 206 -8.74 -10.20 -13.27
CA PRO A 206 -7.51 -9.42 -13.07
C PRO A 206 -6.55 -9.49 -14.27
N GLN A 207 -5.96 -8.35 -14.64
CA GLN A 207 -5.00 -8.27 -15.75
C GLN A 207 -3.80 -7.38 -15.38
N ALA A 208 -2.59 -7.82 -15.73
CA ALA A 208 -1.40 -6.99 -15.64
C ALA A 208 -1.38 -5.94 -16.77
N VAL A 209 -1.15 -4.68 -16.41
CA VAL A 209 -1.09 -3.53 -17.31
C VAL A 209 0.14 -2.68 -16.97
N PRO A 210 0.69 -1.91 -17.93
CA PRO A 210 1.80 -1.00 -17.64
C PRO A 210 1.46 0.02 -16.54
N GLU A 211 2.46 0.45 -15.79
CA GLU A 211 2.33 1.63 -14.94
C GLU A 211 2.24 2.88 -15.82
N ALA A 212 1.19 3.67 -15.64
CA ALA A 212 0.97 4.92 -16.36
C ALA A 212 -0.22 5.68 -15.76
N ALA A 213 -0.49 6.87 -16.29
CA ALA A 213 -1.78 7.53 -16.14
C ALA A 213 -2.75 7.01 -17.21
N TYR A 214 -3.95 6.64 -16.79
CA TYR A 214 -5.04 6.17 -17.63
C TYR A 214 -6.28 7.02 -17.36
N GLU A 215 -7.11 7.24 -18.38
CA GLU A 215 -8.48 7.66 -18.16
C GLU A 215 -9.34 6.41 -17.93
N PHE A 216 -9.98 6.32 -16.77
CA PHE A 216 -11.03 5.35 -16.52
C PHE A 216 -12.36 5.96 -16.94
N VAL A 217 -13.14 5.22 -17.71
CA VAL A 217 -14.47 5.61 -18.17
C VAL A 217 -15.42 4.43 -17.97
N ALA A 218 -16.55 4.68 -17.32
CA ALA A 218 -17.67 3.73 -17.24
C ALA A 218 -18.96 4.42 -17.68
N LYS A 219 -19.66 3.86 -18.66
CA LYS A 219 -20.81 4.48 -19.33
C LYS A 219 -21.99 3.51 -19.37
N ARG A 220 -23.15 3.98 -18.89
CA ARG A 220 -24.45 3.28 -18.98
C ARG A 220 -25.53 4.30 -19.29
N GLY A 221 -26.11 4.25 -20.49
CA GLY A 221 -27.09 5.25 -20.92
C GLY A 221 -26.55 6.67 -20.80
N ASN A 222 -27.20 7.52 -19.99
CA ASN A 222 -26.74 8.89 -19.71
C ASN A 222 -25.79 9.00 -18.51
N THR A 223 -25.59 7.92 -17.75
CA THR A 223 -24.69 7.89 -16.60
C THR A 223 -23.27 7.64 -17.08
N THR A 224 -22.36 8.56 -16.75
CA THR A 224 -20.92 8.41 -17.02
C THR A 224 -20.12 8.68 -15.76
N VAL A 225 -19.17 7.80 -15.46
CA VAL A 225 -18.08 8.05 -14.53
C VAL A 225 -16.81 8.17 -15.37
N SER A 226 -16.08 9.28 -15.26
CA SER A 226 -14.74 9.42 -15.80
C SER A 226 -13.78 9.91 -14.71
N GLN A 227 -12.61 9.28 -14.62
CA GLN A 227 -11.56 9.65 -13.67
C GLN A 227 -10.17 9.40 -14.27
N ASN A 228 -9.25 10.34 -14.08
CA ASN A 228 -7.84 10.10 -14.34
C ASN A 228 -7.21 9.27 -13.21
N ILE A 229 -6.65 8.13 -13.55
CA ILE A 229 -6.09 7.15 -12.62
C ILE A 229 -4.61 6.95 -12.95
N THR A 230 -3.74 7.24 -11.98
CA THR A 230 -2.34 6.80 -12.04
C THR A 230 -2.21 5.41 -11.42
N LEU A 231 -1.74 4.46 -12.22
CA LEU A 231 -1.32 3.13 -11.76
C LEU A 231 0.18 3.16 -11.51
N ALA A 232 0.60 2.68 -10.34
CA ALA A 232 1.99 2.49 -9.98
C ALA A 232 2.36 0.99 -10.03
N ALA A 233 3.60 0.66 -10.37
CA ALA A 233 4.06 -0.72 -10.38
C ALA A 233 3.87 -1.44 -9.03
N HIS A 234 3.75 -2.76 -9.08
CA HIS A 234 3.64 -3.65 -7.92
C HIS A 234 2.43 -3.33 -7.02
N ARG A 235 1.32 -2.99 -7.67
CA ARG A 235 0.03 -2.71 -7.03
C ARG A 235 -1.07 -3.47 -7.75
N ASN A 236 -1.93 -4.10 -6.97
CA ASN A 236 -3.23 -4.60 -7.39
C ASN A 236 -4.27 -3.51 -7.15
N TYR A 237 -4.98 -3.12 -8.21
CA TYR A 237 -6.06 -2.16 -8.19
C TYR A 237 -7.39 -2.89 -8.44
N THR A 238 -8.25 -2.92 -7.43
CA THR A 238 -9.63 -3.41 -7.60
C THR A 238 -10.56 -2.20 -7.64
N PHE A 239 -11.15 -1.97 -8.81
CA PHE A 239 -12.15 -0.93 -9.05
C PHE A 239 -13.55 -1.52 -8.86
N LEU A 240 -14.27 -1.00 -7.88
CA LEU A 240 -15.61 -1.47 -7.52
C LEU A 240 -16.61 -0.41 -7.98
N LEU A 241 -17.44 -0.75 -8.95
CA LEU A 241 -18.51 0.11 -9.46
C LEU A 241 -19.78 -0.15 -8.65
N VAL A 242 -20.21 0.83 -7.86
CA VAL A 242 -21.41 0.75 -7.00
C VAL A 242 -22.38 1.87 -7.34
N TRP A 243 -23.67 1.68 -7.04
CA TRP A 243 -24.62 2.79 -7.03
C TRP A 243 -24.36 3.68 -5.80
N GLN A 244 -24.30 4.99 -6.00
CA GLN A 244 -24.32 5.99 -4.92
C GLN A 244 -25.75 6.43 -4.60
N ALA A 245 -26.57 6.55 -5.65
CA ALA A 245 -27.99 6.85 -5.62
C ALA A 245 -28.60 6.29 -6.92
N GLU A 246 -29.92 6.42 -7.07
CA GLU A 246 -30.61 6.11 -8.33
C GLU A 246 -29.91 6.81 -9.50
N ASP A 247 -29.56 6.05 -10.54
CA ASP A 247 -28.83 6.47 -11.74
C ASP A 247 -27.46 7.14 -11.54
N LYS A 248 -26.90 7.12 -10.33
CA LYS A 248 -25.59 7.72 -10.04
C LYS A 248 -24.58 6.67 -9.60
N LEU A 249 -23.60 6.38 -10.46
CA LEU A 249 -22.50 5.46 -10.16
C LEU A 249 -21.38 6.13 -9.37
N GLN A 250 -20.75 5.34 -8.50
CA GLN A 250 -19.51 5.68 -7.82
C GLN A 250 -18.46 4.61 -8.13
N LEU A 251 -17.24 5.08 -8.42
CA LEU A 251 -16.05 4.24 -8.49
C LEU A 251 -15.36 4.22 -7.12
N ILE A 252 -15.31 3.05 -6.49
CA ILE A 252 -14.49 2.83 -5.29
C ILE A 252 -13.20 2.16 -5.72
N LYS A 253 -12.07 2.69 -5.25
CA LYS A 253 -10.73 2.19 -5.57
C LYS A 253 -10.12 1.50 -4.35
N ASN A 254 -9.86 0.20 -4.47
CA ASN A 254 -8.98 -0.52 -3.54
C ASN A 254 -7.59 -0.65 -4.15
N ILE A 255 -6.55 -0.46 -3.34
CA ILE A 255 -5.15 -0.61 -3.76
C ILE A 255 -4.46 -1.52 -2.75
N THR A 256 -3.93 -2.63 -3.22
CA THR A 256 -3.18 -3.58 -2.39
C THR A 256 -1.78 -3.78 -2.99
N PRO A 257 -0.70 -3.68 -2.22
CA PRO A 257 0.63 -4.07 -2.70
C PRO A 257 0.66 -5.53 -3.18
N THR A 258 1.30 -5.79 -4.30
CA THR A 258 1.65 -7.17 -4.70
C THR A 258 3.08 -7.46 -4.26
N LEU A 259 3.43 -8.74 -4.16
CA LEU A 259 4.83 -9.13 -4.09
C LEU A 259 5.53 -8.67 -5.39
N ARG A 260 6.83 -8.38 -5.32
CA ARG A 260 7.64 -8.09 -6.51
C ARG A 260 8.31 -9.38 -6.96
N GLU A 261 8.30 -9.66 -8.26
CA GLU A 261 8.92 -10.88 -8.80
C GLU A 261 10.43 -10.93 -8.56
N SER A 262 10.97 -12.14 -8.47
CA SER A 262 12.39 -12.42 -8.70
C SER A 262 12.54 -13.25 -9.98
N LYS A 263 13.62 -13.02 -10.73
CA LYS A 263 14.03 -13.82 -11.87
C LYS A 263 15.16 -14.75 -11.46
N LEU A 264 15.10 -15.98 -11.94
CA LEU A 264 16.12 -17.01 -11.71
C LEU A 264 16.52 -17.60 -13.05
N ARG A 265 17.83 -17.69 -13.31
CA ARG A 265 18.41 -18.40 -14.45
C ARG A 265 19.37 -19.45 -13.94
N ILE A 266 19.27 -20.66 -14.46
CA ILE A 266 20.15 -21.77 -14.09
C ILE A 266 21.21 -21.91 -15.16
N ILE A 267 22.48 -21.97 -14.76
CA ILE A 267 23.63 -22.02 -15.67
C ILE A 267 24.53 -23.18 -15.30
N HIS A 268 25.05 -23.91 -16.29
CA HIS A 268 26.03 -24.96 -16.07
C HIS A 268 27.43 -24.53 -16.53
N ALA A 269 28.34 -24.33 -15.57
CA ALA A 269 29.65 -23.72 -15.81
C ALA A 269 30.85 -24.66 -15.64
N SER A 270 30.65 -25.98 -15.66
CA SER A 270 31.76 -26.94 -15.63
C SER A 270 31.66 -27.98 -16.73
N GLY A 271 32.71 -28.15 -17.54
CA GLY A 271 32.80 -29.23 -18.52
C GLY A 271 33.20 -30.59 -17.93
N ASP A 272 33.65 -30.61 -16.66
CA ASP A 272 34.06 -31.84 -15.96
C ASP A 272 32.88 -32.52 -15.23
N LEU A 273 31.71 -31.89 -15.20
CA LEU A 273 30.49 -32.41 -14.59
C LEU A 273 29.50 -32.90 -15.66
N PRO A 274 28.71 -33.96 -15.39
CA PRO A 274 27.61 -34.36 -16.27
C PRO A 274 26.52 -33.29 -16.30
N ALA A 275 25.60 -33.38 -17.27
CA ALA A 275 24.39 -32.57 -17.25
C ALA A 275 23.49 -32.91 -16.05
N TYR A 276 22.65 -31.95 -15.64
CA TYR A 276 21.76 -32.11 -14.47
C TYR A 276 20.29 -31.77 -14.78
N ASP A 277 19.39 -32.46 -14.09
CA ASP A 277 18.01 -32.02 -13.87
C ASP A 277 17.95 -31.21 -12.58
N VAL A 278 17.32 -30.04 -12.63
CA VAL A 278 17.22 -29.08 -11.53
C VAL A 278 15.78 -28.94 -11.08
N TYR A 279 15.57 -29.10 -9.78
CA TYR A 279 14.27 -28.97 -9.13
C TYR A 279 14.31 -27.83 -8.11
N VAL A 280 13.21 -27.08 -8.02
CA VAL A 280 13.01 -25.98 -7.08
C VAL A 280 11.74 -26.27 -6.27
N ASP A 281 11.86 -26.37 -4.94
CA ASP A 281 10.80 -26.83 -4.03
C ASP A 281 10.16 -28.16 -4.49
N GLY A 282 10.98 -29.08 -5.01
CA GLY A 282 10.55 -30.38 -5.51
C GLY A 282 9.82 -30.36 -6.85
N LYS A 283 9.68 -29.20 -7.51
CA LYS A 283 9.10 -29.08 -8.86
C LYS A 283 10.20 -28.96 -9.91
N PRO A 284 10.04 -29.57 -11.10
CA PRO A 284 11.04 -29.46 -12.17
C PRO A 284 11.17 -28.01 -12.62
N ALA A 285 12.38 -27.45 -12.55
CA ALA A 285 12.69 -26.08 -12.97
C ALA A 285 13.44 -26.06 -14.30
N ALA A 286 14.39 -26.98 -14.49
CA ALA A 286 15.14 -27.13 -15.73
C ALA A 286 15.61 -28.57 -15.90
N MET A 287 15.46 -29.15 -17.09
CA MET A 287 15.83 -30.55 -17.34
C MET A 287 17.00 -30.60 -18.32
N GLY A 288 17.96 -31.50 -18.09
CA GLY A 288 19.07 -31.75 -19.00
C GLY A 288 20.01 -30.55 -19.20
N VAL A 289 20.26 -29.74 -18.17
CA VAL A 289 21.12 -28.56 -18.28
C VAL A 289 22.57 -29.01 -18.49
N ALA A 290 23.04 -28.94 -19.73
CA ALA A 290 24.40 -29.31 -20.13
C ALA A 290 25.38 -28.13 -19.97
N PHE A 291 26.68 -28.43 -19.93
CA PHE A 291 27.74 -27.42 -19.86
C PHE A 291 27.59 -26.31 -20.93
N ARG A 292 27.80 -25.07 -20.49
CA ARG A 292 27.60 -23.80 -21.24
C ARG A 292 26.14 -23.46 -21.58
N ASN A 293 25.18 -24.32 -21.26
CA ASN A 293 23.78 -23.97 -21.40
C ASN A 293 23.29 -23.20 -20.17
N ALA A 294 22.32 -22.33 -20.45
CA ALA A 294 21.52 -21.66 -19.45
C ALA A 294 20.04 -21.78 -19.79
N THR A 295 19.19 -21.66 -18.79
CA THR A 295 17.75 -21.51 -19.01
C THR A 295 17.42 -20.10 -19.49
N GLU A 296 16.20 -19.93 -20.01
CA GLU A 296 15.55 -18.62 -19.98
C GLU A 296 15.36 -18.14 -18.53
N TRP A 297 15.08 -16.85 -18.37
CA TRP A 297 14.72 -16.28 -17.07
C TRP A 297 13.38 -16.86 -16.56
N LEU A 298 13.44 -17.63 -15.49
CA LEU A 298 12.29 -18.19 -14.80
C LEU A 298 11.77 -17.20 -13.75
N SER A 299 10.46 -17.08 -13.58
CA SER A 299 9.84 -16.14 -12.64
C SER A 299 9.43 -16.84 -11.36
N TYR A 300 9.85 -16.31 -10.22
CA TYR A 300 9.60 -16.87 -8.90
C TYR A 300 9.16 -15.77 -7.92
N ALA A 301 8.36 -16.15 -6.93
CA ALA A 301 8.07 -15.28 -5.80
C ALA A 301 9.32 -15.10 -4.92
N PRO A 302 9.51 -13.95 -4.27
CA PRO A 302 10.67 -13.73 -3.40
C PRO A 302 10.51 -14.51 -2.09
N LYS A 303 11.38 -15.50 -1.86
CA LYS A 303 11.47 -16.31 -0.64
C LYS A 303 12.70 -17.23 -0.71
N SER A 304 12.92 -18.02 0.33
CA SER A 304 13.84 -19.15 0.27
C SER A 304 13.23 -20.31 -0.53
N TYR A 305 14.05 -20.96 -1.34
CA TYR A 305 13.74 -22.12 -2.16
C TYR A 305 14.74 -23.24 -1.92
N ASP A 306 14.25 -24.48 -1.90
CA ASP A 306 15.09 -25.67 -1.88
C ASP A 306 15.45 -26.09 -3.31
N VAL A 307 16.72 -25.92 -3.69
CA VAL A 307 17.25 -26.30 -5.01
C VAL A 307 17.92 -27.65 -4.91
N ARG A 308 17.52 -28.57 -5.80
CA ARG A 308 18.06 -29.92 -5.89
C ARG A 308 18.60 -30.21 -7.27
N LEU A 309 19.76 -30.84 -7.33
CA LEU A 309 20.36 -31.36 -8.56
C LEU A 309 20.29 -32.89 -8.59
N TYR A 310 19.83 -33.42 -9.72
CA TYR A 310 19.82 -34.84 -10.02
C TYR A 310 20.60 -35.10 -11.32
N PRO A 311 21.24 -36.27 -11.48
CA PRO A 311 21.72 -36.67 -12.81
C PRO A 311 20.55 -36.67 -13.78
N VAL A 312 20.78 -36.35 -15.05
CA VAL A 312 19.72 -36.39 -16.08
C VAL A 312 19.00 -37.72 -16.08
N GLY A 313 17.67 -37.69 -15.97
CA GLY A 313 16.81 -38.87 -15.94
C GLY A 313 16.86 -39.66 -14.62
N GLY A 314 17.50 -39.13 -13.58
CA GLY A 314 17.48 -39.69 -12.23
C GLY A 314 16.09 -39.60 -11.59
N ASP A 315 15.79 -40.52 -10.66
CA ASP A 315 14.52 -40.53 -9.94
C ASP A 315 14.48 -39.40 -8.88
N PRO A 316 13.58 -38.40 -9.00
CA PRO A 316 13.48 -37.29 -8.06
C PRO A 316 13.01 -37.70 -6.66
N ASN A 317 12.56 -38.94 -6.47
CA ASN A 317 12.23 -39.50 -5.15
C ASN A 317 13.44 -40.08 -4.41
N THR A 318 14.61 -40.12 -5.04
CA THR A 318 15.87 -40.53 -4.41
C THR A 318 16.61 -39.33 -3.81
N ALA A 319 17.69 -39.60 -3.06
CA ALA A 319 18.53 -38.54 -2.54
C ALA A 319 19.17 -37.74 -3.70
N PRO A 320 19.07 -36.40 -3.71
CA PRO A 320 19.71 -35.58 -4.74
C PRO A 320 21.22 -35.62 -4.62
N LEU A 321 21.93 -35.36 -5.73
CA LEU A 321 23.39 -35.19 -5.72
C LEU A 321 23.81 -33.95 -4.94
N LEU A 322 22.99 -32.89 -5.03
CA LEU A 322 23.16 -31.65 -4.29
C LEU A 322 21.79 -31.15 -3.84
N GLN A 323 21.72 -30.69 -2.59
CA GLN A 323 20.58 -29.96 -2.05
C GLN A 323 21.08 -28.69 -1.36
N ARG A 324 20.52 -27.54 -1.74
CA ARG A 324 20.89 -26.22 -1.22
C ARG A 324 19.67 -25.33 -1.09
N GLU A 325 19.59 -24.60 0.01
CA GLU A 325 18.64 -23.49 0.11
C GLU A 325 19.24 -22.25 -0.57
N ILE A 326 18.44 -21.58 -1.41
CA ILE A 326 18.76 -20.27 -1.97
C ILE A 326 17.69 -19.27 -1.56
N THR A 327 18.05 -18.00 -1.35
CA THR A 327 17.09 -16.93 -1.08
C THR A 327 16.97 -16.03 -2.31
N LEU A 328 15.75 -15.91 -2.84
CA LEU A 328 15.43 -14.95 -3.89
C LEU A 328 14.81 -13.71 -3.26
N ASN A 329 15.43 -12.55 -3.48
CA ASN A 329 14.91 -11.28 -3.02
C ASN A 329 14.00 -10.63 -4.07
N PRO A 330 13.07 -9.74 -3.67
CA PRO A 330 12.25 -8.97 -4.62
C PRO A 330 13.13 -8.19 -5.62
N ASP A 331 12.68 -8.08 -6.87
CA ASP A 331 13.36 -7.37 -7.98
C ASP A 331 14.78 -7.88 -8.29
N GLN A 332 15.13 -9.10 -7.87
CA GLN A 332 16.44 -9.69 -8.13
C GLN A 332 16.40 -10.53 -9.40
N ALA A 333 17.38 -10.32 -10.31
CA ALA A 333 17.78 -11.31 -11.30
C ALA A 333 18.93 -12.15 -10.71
N ALA A 334 18.70 -13.44 -10.52
CA ALA A 334 19.61 -14.36 -9.85
C ALA A 334 20.10 -15.44 -10.82
N ASP A 335 21.41 -15.53 -10.99
CA ASP A 335 22.06 -16.63 -11.69
C ASP A 335 22.44 -17.72 -10.69
N VAL A 336 21.82 -18.90 -10.82
CA VAL A 336 22.21 -20.11 -10.09
C VAL A 336 23.18 -20.88 -10.97
N ILE A 337 24.46 -20.80 -10.62
CA ILE A 337 25.55 -21.36 -11.42
C ILE A 337 26.01 -22.68 -10.81
N ILE A 338 25.88 -23.76 -11.57
CA ILE A 338 26.41 -25.09 -11.26
C ILE A 338 27.90 -25.10 -11.66
N TYR A 339 28.78 -25.40 -10.71
CA TYR A 339 30.23 -25.42 -10.93
C TYR A 339 30.91 -26.58 -10.19
N ASN A 340 32.16 -26.88 -10.57
CA ASN A 340 32.93 -27.95 -9.93
C ASN A 340 33.54 -27.50 -8.58
N SER A 341 33.14 -28.18 -7.51
CA SER A 341 33.50 -27.86 -6.14
C SER A 341 34.79 -28.57 -5.64
N THR A 342 35.40 -29.42 -6.47
CA THR A 342 36.54 -30.28 -6.11
C THR A 342 37.87 -29.60 -6.33
N ASP A 343 38.81 -29.67 -5.40
CA ASP A 343 40.10 -29.01 -5.51
C ASP A 343 40.92 -29.47 -6.73
N ALA A 344 41.57 -28.50 -7.39
CA ALA A 344 42.38 -28.72 -8.60
C ALA A 344 43.54 -29.72 -8.41
N SER A 345 43.92 -30.01 -7.16
CA SER A 345 44.95 -30.98 -6.80
C SER A 345 44.52 -32.45 -6.97
N ALA A 346 43.23 -32.73 -7.16
CA ALA A 346 42.70 -34.10 -7.28
C ALA A 346 42.89 -34.75 -8.67
N GLY A 347 43.34 -33.99 -9.67
CA GLY A 347 43.38 -34.45 -11.06
C GLY A 347 41.99 -34.50 -11.71
N ARG A 348 41.93 -34.45 -13.04
CA ARG A 348 40.65 -34.50 -13.78
C ARG A 348 40.00 -35.88 -13.67
N GLY A 349 38.71 -35.92 -13.34
CA GLY A 349 37.84 -37.08 -13.54
C GLY A 349 37.68 -38.06 -12.37
N ALA A 350 38.35 -37.87 -11.24
CA ALA A 350 38.07 -38.62 -10.01
C ALA A 350 37.54 -37.63 -8.95
N ASP A 351 36.35 -37.91 -8.42
CA ASP A 351 35.69 -37.17 -7.33
C ASP A 351 35.16 -35.75 -7.65
N ALA A 352 34.85 -35.44 -8.92
CA ALA A 352 34.22 -34.16 -9.29
C ALA A 352 32.84 -33.97 -8.63
N ALA A 353 32.76 -33.15 -7.59
CA ALA A 353 31.53 -32.81 -6.87
C ALA A 353 30.90 -31.51 -7.39
N ALA A 354 29.63 -31.55 -7.76
CA ALA A 354 28.87 -30.34 -8.10
C ALA A 354 28.55 -29.51 -6.85
N ASP A 355 28.62 -28.19 -6.98
CA ASP A 355 28.00 -27.26 -6.05
C ASP A 355 27.33 -26.14 -6.84
N ILE A 356 26.49 -25.35 -6.18
CA ILE A 356 25.85 -24.18 -6.79
C ILE A 356 26.32 -22.90 -6.10
N ILE A 357 26.40 -21.83 -6.87
CA ILE A 357 26.59 -20.48 -6.35
C ILE A 357 25.54 -19.57 -6.96
N VAL A 358 25.02 -18.64 -6.16
CA VAL A 358 24.02 -17.68 -6.61
C VAL A 358 24.67 -16.31 -6.70
N PHE A 359 24.59 -15.70 -7.88
CA PHE A 359 24.95 -14.31 -8.08
C PHE A 359 23.73 -13.47 -8.44
N LYS A 360 23.75 -12.20 -8.02
CA LYS A 360 22.80 -11.20 -8.51
C LYS A 360 23.38 -10.58 -9.76
N GLU A 361 22.70 -10.75 -10.89
CA GLU A 361 23.03 -10.03 -12.10
C GLU A 361 22.31 -8.67 -12.11
N THR A 362 23.02 -7.63 -12.55
CA THR A 362 22.44 -6.29 -12.71
C THR A 362 22.13 -6.07 -14.19
N LEU A 363 20.85 -6.15 -14.54
CA LEU A 363 20.35 -6.00 -15.91
C LEU A 363 19.97 -4.55 -16.22
N ASN A 364 20.83 -3.60 -15.86
CA ASN A 364 20.61 -2.19 -16.20
C ASN A 364 20.85 -1.98 -17.71
N PRO A 365 20.09 -1.07 -18.36
CA PRO A 365 20.38 -0.66 -19.73
C PRO A 365 21.83 -0.20 -19.88
N THR A 366 22.41 -0.40 -21.07
CA THR A 366 23.77 0.04 -21.36
C THR A 366 23.80 1.55 -21.57
N ALA A 367 24.98 2.16 -21.43
CA ALA A 367 25.18 3.50 -22.00
C ALA A 367 24.93 3.48 -23.53
N PRO A 368 24.53 4.61 -24.15
CA PRO A 368 24.27 4.67 -25.59
C PRO A 368 25.46 4.17 -26.41
N GLY A 369 25.23 3.17 -27.26
CA GLY A 369 26.25 2.59 -28.14
C GLY A 369 27.30 1.71 -27.44
N LYS A 370 27.11 1.34 -26.17
CA LYS A 370 28.02 0.48 -25.40
C LYS A 370 27.42 -0.89 -25.11
N ALA A 371 28.27 -1.82 -24.67
CA ALA A 371 27.88 -3.07 -24.04
C ALA A 371 28.30 -3.06 -22.55
N ASN A 372 27.65 -3.91 -21.74
CA ASN A 372 28.08 -4.18 -20.37
C ASN A 372 28.79 -5.55 -20.33
N LEU A 373 29.84 -5.68 -19.52
CA LEU A 373 30.62 -6.92 -19.36
C LEU A 373 30.91 -7.19 -17.89
N THR A 374 30.66 -8.42 -17.46
CA THR A 374 30.89 -8.90 -16.09
C THR A 374 31.57 -10.27 -16.12
N PHE A 375 32.48 -10.52 -15.18
CA PHE A 375 33.20 -11.78 -15.08
C PHE A 375 32.83 -12.54 -13.82
N VAL A 376 32.72 -13.87 -13.90
CA VAL A 376 32.63 -14.77 -12.74
C VAL A 376 33.77 -15.77 -12.79
N HIS A 377 34.58 -15.81 -11.73
CA HIS A 377 35.70 -16.75 -11.64
C HIS A 377 35.27 -18.06 -10.98
N LEU A 378 35.25 -19.14 -11.77
CA LEU A 378 34.89 -20.51 -11.37
C LEU A 378 36.00 -21.53 -11.63
N ALA A 379 37.07 -21.15 -12.33
CA ALA A 379 38.30 -21.93 -12.43
C ALA A 379 38.94 -22.13 -11.04
N ARG A 380 39.56 -23.29 -10.81
CA ARG A 380 40.29 -23.54 -9.56
C ARG A 380 41.77 -23.37 -9.76
N VAL A 381 42.23 -22.16 -9.49
CA VAL A 381 43.62 -21.76 -9.56
C VAL A 381 44.03 -21.16 -8.22
N PRO A 382 45.32 -21.21 -7.84
CA PRO A 382 45.76 -20.79 -6.52
C PRO A 382 45.54 -19.30 -6.23
N ASP A 383 45.47 -18.46 -7.26
CA ASP A 383 45.44 -17.00 -7.14
C ASP A 383 44.28 -16.34 -7.90
N ASP A 384 44.12 -15.03 -7.74
CA ASP A 384 43.10 -14.24 -8.44
C ASP A 384 43.39 -14.19 -9.95
N ILE A 385 42.34 -14.17 -10.79
CA ILE A 385 42.50 -14.15 -12.25
C ILE A 385 42.59 -12.72 -12.76
N SER A 386 43.65 -12.42 -13.51
CA SER A 386 43.75 -11.23 -14.35
C SER A 386 43.15 -11.48 -15.73
N VAL A 387 42.56 -10.44 -16.31
CA VAL A 387 42.02 -10.45 -17.67
C VAL A 387 42.95 -9.61 -18.55
N GLN A 388 43.31 -10.12 -19.72
CA GLN A 388 44.10 -9.41 -20.72
C GLN A 388 43.38 -9.38 -22.08
N GLN A 389 43.63 -8.34 -22.87
CA GLN A 389 43.29 -8.26 -24.29
C GLN A 389 44.52 -7.80 -25.07
N GLY A 390 44.90 -8.56 -26.10
CA GLY A 390 46.09 -8.23 -26.90
C GLY A 390 47.41 -8.25 -26.11
N GLY A 391 47.50 -9.03 -25.03
CA GLY A 391 48.69 -9.14 -24.17
C GLY A 391 48.86 -7.99 -23.16
N VAL A 392 47.83 -7.16 -22.98
CA VAL A 392 47.82 -6.07 -21.99
C VAL A 392 46.64 -6.26 -21.04
N THR A 393 46.81 -5.92 -19.77
CA THR A 393 45.74 -5.97 -18.76
C THR A 393 44.50 -5.23 -19.26
N TYR A 394 43.36 -5.91 -19.19
CA TYR A 394 42.06 -5.36 -19.55
C TYR A 394 41.71 -4.22 -18.60
N GLN A 395 41.44 -3.04 -19.13
CA GLN A 395 41.25 -1.86 -18.29
C GLN A 395 39.99 -1.99 -17.43
N ASN A 396 40.06 -1.43 -16.20
CA ASN A 396 38.97 -1.38 -15.23
C ASN A 396 38.45 -2.74 -14.72
N VAL A 397 39.17 -3.83 -14.98
CA VAL A 397 38.89 -5.13 -14.37
C VAL A 397 39.89 -5.38 -13.26
N THR A 398 39.41 -5.40 -12.02
CA THR A 398 40.21 -5.88 -10.89
C THR A 398 40.36 -7.40 -10.98
N PRO A 399 41.49 -7.98 -10.53
CA PRO A 399 41.65 -9.42 -10.51
C PRO A 399 40.47 -10.12 -9.81
N VAL A 400 39.87 -11.09 -10.51
CA VAL A 400 38.62 -11.71 -10.08
C VAL A 400 38.94 -12.89 -9.17
N ARG A 401 38.47 -12.85 -7.93
CA ARG A 401 38.71 -13.94 -6.96
C ARG A 401 37.84 -15.14 -7.24
N PHE A 402 38.31 -16.32 -6.86
CA PHE A 402 37.52 -17.55 -6.96
C PHE A 402 36.15 -17.40 -6.27
N ARG A 403 35.08 -17.85 -6.95
CA ARG A 403 33.68 -17.73 -6.49
C ARG A 403 33.26 -16.28 -6.22
N ARG A 404 33.81 -15.34 -6.98
CA ARG A 404 33.38 -13.95 -7.01
C ARG A 404 33.03 -13.53 -8.43
N MET A 405 32.15 -12.55 -8.47
CA MET A 405 31.79 -11.78 -9.65
C MET A 405 32.58 -10.46 -9.60
N SER A 406 33.06 -10.00 -10.75
CA SER A 406 33.66 -8.67 -10.89
C SER A 406 32.58 -7.57 -10.81
N ASP A 407 33.00 -6.31 -10.73
CA ASP A 407 32.12 -5.22 -11.09
C ASP A 407 31.74 -5.32 -12.58
N THR A 408 30.54 -4.87 -12.92
CA THR A 408 30.12 -4.71 -14.31
C THR A 408 30.82 -3.48 -14.90
N ILE A 409 31.46 -3.67 -16.05
CA ILE A 409 32.15 -2.60 -16.78
C ILE A 409 31.43 -2.30 -18.09
N SER A 410 31.48 -1.03 -18.51
CA SER A 410 30.98 -0.61 -19.83
C SER A 410 32.11 -0.69 -20.85
N VAL A 411 31.86 -1.32 -21.99
CA VAL A 411 32.87 -1.59 -23.03
C VAL A 411 32.35 -1.20 -24.42
N GLU A 412 33.27 -1.03 -25.36
CA GLU A 412 32.93 -0.84 -26.77
C GLU A 412 32.40 -2.15 -27.37
N PRO A 413 31.36 -2.11 -28.21
CA PRO A 413 30.93 -3.27 -28.99
C PRO A 413 31.99 -3.64 -30.05
N GLY A 414 31.90 -4.88 -30.54
CA GLY A 414 32.74 -5.44 -31.59
C GLY A 414 33.48 -6.70 -31.14
N LYS A 415 34.45 -7.10 -31.98
CA LYS A 415 35.20 -8.35 -31.79
C LYS A 415 36.22 -8.24 -30.67
N VAL A 416 36.11 -9.11 -29.67
CA VAL A 416 36.99 -9.16 -28.50
C VAL A 416 37.63 -10.54 -28.37
N GLN A 417 38.93 -10.56 -28.06
CA GLN A 417 39.65 -11.76 -27.66
C GLN A 417 40.28 -11.52 -26.29
N LEU A 418 39.89 -12.34 -25.31
CA LEU A 418 40.37 -12.25 -23.94
C LEU A 418 41.34 -13.39 -23.64
N VAL A 419 42.24 -13.15 -22.71
CA VAL A 419 43.12 -14.16 -22.11
C VAL A 419 43.00 -14.02 -20.59
N PHE A 420 42.78 -15.13 -19.90
CA PHE A 420 42.63 -15.19 -18.45
C PHE A 420 43.86 -15.84 -17.86
N LEU A 421 44.52 -15.17 -16.92
CA LEU A 421 45.79 -15.61 -16.36
C LEU A 421 45.74 -15.59 -14.83
N THR A 422 46.51 -16.48 -14.21
CA THR A 422 46.79 -16.47 -12.76
C THR A 422 48.26 -16.17 -12.55
N GLN A 423 48.61 -15.53 -11.43
CA GLN A 423 50.01 -15.31 -11.04
C GLN A 423 50.35 -16.11 -9.79
N ASN A 424 51.29 -17.05 -9.90
CA ASN A 424 51.84 -17.79 -8.76
C ASN A 424 53.28 -17.34 -8.52
N GLY A 425 53.48 -16.38 -7.62
CA GLY A 425 54.75 -15.66 -7.46
C GLY A 425 55.08 -14.85 -8.71
N ASP A 426 56.30 -15.00 -9.25
CA ASP A 426 56.74 -14.31 -10.47
C ASP A 426 56.31 -15.01 -11.78
N GLN A 427 55.59 -16.14 -11.69
CA GLN A 427 55.16 -16.92 -12.85
C GLN A 427 53.69 -16.65 -13.21
N GLU A 428 53.47 -16.16 -14.42
CA GLU A 428 52.14 -16.00 -15.01
C GLU A 428 51.75 -17.26 -15.79
N THR A 429 50.56 -17.80 -15.54
CA THR A 429 50.03 -19.00 -16.21
C THR A 429 48.68 -18.71 -16.83
N THR A 430 48.53 -19.03 -18.13
CA THR A 430 47.24 -18.92 -18.83
C THR A 430 46.26 -19.99 -18.33
N ILE A 431 45.10 -19.53 -17.86
CA ILE A 431 44.02 -20.37 -17.35
C ILE A 431 42.99 -20.68 -18.43
N GLU A 432 42.68 -19.71 -19.27
CA GLU A 432 41.75 -19.87 -20.39
C GLU A 432 42.07 -18.80 -21.45
N ALA A 433 42.03 -19.17 -22.73
CA ALA A 433 42.27 -18.26 -23.85
C ALA A 433 41.27 -18.58 -24.97
N PRO A 434 39.99 -18.19 -24.81
CA PRO A 434 38.95 -18.53 -25.77
C PRO A 434 39.19 -17.92 -27.15
N ALA A 435 38.54 -18.49 -28.15
CA ALA A 435 38.34 -17.87 -29.45
C ALA A 435 37.65 -16.50 -29.30
N ALA A 436 37.93 -15.59 -30.24
CA ALA A 436 37.33 -14.27 -30.24
C ALA A 436 35.81 -14.33 -30.42
N PHE A 437 35.08 -13.50 -29.68
CA PHE A 437 33.62 -13.37 -29.75
C PHE A 437 33.22 -11.93 -30.06
N GLU A 438 32.00 -11.75 -30.56
CA GLU A 438 31.44 -10.43 -30.89
C GLU A 438 30.59 -9.93 -29.73
N MET A 439 30.65 -8.62 -29.48
CA MET A 439 29.81 -7.94 -28.51
C MET A 439 28.95 -6.88 -29.20
N GLU A 440 27.68 -6.80 -28.85
CA GLU A 440 26.73 -5.86 -29.44
C GLU A 440 26.33 -4.76 -28.44
N ALA A 441 26.04 -3.56 -28.96
CA ALA A 441 25.55 -2.48 -28.13
C ALA A 441 24.13 -2.78 -27.62
N GLY A 442 23.82 -2.37 -26.39
CA GLY A 442 22.52 -2.66 -25.77
C GLY A 442 22.43 -4.03 -25.11
N PHE A 443 23.53 -4.80 -25.08
CA PHE A 443 23.63 -6.10 -24.43
C PHE A 443 24.48 -6.04 -23.16
N SER A 444 24.13 -6.87 -22.18
CA SER A 444 24.96 -7.19 -21.03
C SER A 444 25.49 -8.61 -21.17
N TYR A 445 26.80 -8.76 -20.99
CA TYR A 445 27.52 -10.01 -21.16
C TYR A 445 28.06 -10.51 -19.82
N LEU A 446 27.77 -11.77 -19.49
CA LEU A 446 28.31 -12.47 -18.32
C LEU A 446 29.29 -13.54 -18.79
N TYR A 447 30.58 -13.31 -18.56
CA TYR A 447 31.63 -14.27 -18.89
C TYR A 447 31.96 -15.14 -17.68
N LEU A 448 31.88 -16.46 -17.86
CA LEU A 448 32.21 -17.45 -16.84
C LEU A 448 33.62 -17.98 -17.10
N ILE A 449 34.56 -17.66 -16.22
CA ILE A 449 35.95 -18.13 -16.32
C ILE A 449 35.99 -19.52 -15.69
N THR A 450 36.05 -20.55 -16.53
CA THR A 450 35.88 -21.95 -16.09
C THR A 450 37.20 -22.70 -16.00
N GLY A 451 38.22 -22.25 -16.74
CA GLY A 451 39.49 -22.98 -16.88
C GLY A 451 39.38 -24.21 -17.79
N TYR A 452 38.27 -24.35 -18.51
CA TYR A 452 38.03 -25.44 -19.44
C TYR A 452 38.61 -25.10 -20.82
N GLN A 453 39.60 -25.87 -21.29
CA GLN A 453 40.39 -25.58 -22.51
C GLN A 453 40.24 -26.62 -23.63
N ALA A 454 39.17 -27.43 -23.66
CA ALA A 454 39.11 -28.54 -24.62
C ALA A 454 38.81 -28.11 -26.08
N ASP A 455 38.17 -26.96 -26.28
CA ASP A 455 37.60 -26.56 -27.58
C ASP A 455 37.65 -25.04 -27.86
N ASP A 456 38.39 -24.27 -27.07
CA ASP A 456 38.53 -22.80 -27.12
C ASP A 456 37.20 -22.01 -27.16
N GLN A 457 36.04 -22.63 -26.93
CA GLN A 457 34.77 -21.92 -26.94
C GLN A 457 34.60 -21.11 -25.64
N PRO A 458 34.21 -19.81 -25.73
CA PRO A 458 33.96 -19.00 -24.54
C PRO A 458 32.70 -19.48 -23.81
N SER A 459 32.74 -19.45 -22.48
CA SER A 459 31.57 -19.67 -21.64
C SER A 459 30.94 -18.31 -21.30
N ILE A 460 30.17 -17.76 -22.24
CA ILE A 460 29.59 -16.42 -22.15
C ILE A 460 28.07 -16.47 -22.31
N LEU A 461 27.36 -15.67 -21.53
CA LEU A 461 25.93 -15.42 -21.69
C LEU A 461 25.72 -13.98 -22.12
N GLU A 462 24.72 -13.76 -22.96
CA GLU A 462 24.29 -12.44 -23.41
C GLU A 462 22.84 -12.21 -23.03
N THR A 463 22.52 -10.99 -22.58
CA THR A 463 21.17 -10.57 -22.25
C THR A 463 20.94 -9.21 -22.87
N GLU A 464 19.93 -9.08 -23.73
CA GLU A 464 19.52 -7.78 -24.25
C GLU A 464 18.92 -6.96 -23.10
N VAL A 465 19.54 -5.81 -22.79
CA VAL A 465 19.11 -4.90 -21.72
C VAL A 465 18.67 -3.54 -22.27
N GLY A 466 18.82 -3.34 -23.58
CA GLY A 466 18.60 -2.07 -24.25
C GLY A 466 19.67 -1.03 -23.91
N SER A 467 19.58 0.14 -24.53
CA SER A 467 20.42 1.29 -24.20
C SER A 467 19.60 2.34 -23.46
N GLU A 468 20.22 3.03 -22.51
CA GLU A 468 19.70 4.29 -22.02
C GLU A 468 19.37 5.20 -23.22
N ALA A 469 18.26 5.93 -23.13
CA ALA A 469 17.94 6.92 -24.15
C ALA A 469 19.09 7.94 -24.17
N SER A 470 19.72 8.14 -25.34
CA SER A 470 20.69 9.22 -25.51
C SER A 470 20.10 10.51 -24.97
N PRO A 471 20.83 11.30 -24.18
CA PRO A 471 20.33 12.58 -23.72
C PRO A 471 20.03 13.43 -24.96
N VAL A 472 18.73 13.59 -25.26
CA VAL A 472 18.27 14.73 -26.06
C VAL A 472 18.83 15.95 -25.35
N VAL A 473 19.53 16.81 -26.10
CA VAL A 473 20.06 18.07 -25.57
C VAL A 473 18.91 18.85 -24.93
N ALA A 474 18.80 18.77 -23.61
CA ALA A 474 17.88 19.55 -22.80
C ALA A 474 18.41 19.63 -21.36
N ALA A 475 18.85 20.84 -21.02
CA ALA A 475 18.89 21.45 -19.68
C ALA A 475 19.49 20.63 -18.51
N THR A 476 20.65 21.10 -18.04
CA THR A 476 21.08 21.14 -16.62
C THR A 476 20.43 20.11 -15.71
N ALA A 477 21.03 18.91 -15.63
CA ALA A 477 20.55 17.81 -14.82
C ALA A 477 20.35 18.20 -13.34
N LEU A 478 19.12 18.07 -12.85
CA LEU A 478 18.78 18.01 -11.44
C LEU A 478 19.21 16.63 -10.86
N PRO A 479 19.61 16.55 -9.58
CA PRO A 479 20.05 15.30 -8.94
C PRO A 479 18.94 14.21 -8.91
N PRO A 480 19.28 12.92 -8.66
CA PRO A 480 18.33 11.80 -8.74
C PRO A 480 17.08 12.04 -7.88
N SER A 481 15.92 11.80 -8.49
CA SER A 481 14.58 12.09 -7.96
C SER A 481 14.18 11.14 -6.82
N THR A 482 14.64 11.45 -5.62
CA THR A 482 14.22 10.80 -4.37
C THR A 482 12.82 11.26 -3.94
N MET A 483 12.08 10.41 -3.23
CA MET A 483 10.89 10.88 -2.49
C MET A 483 11.33 11.97 -1.52
N ARG A 484 10.56 13.04 -1.40
CA ARG A 484 10.84 14.14 -0.48
C ARG A 484 9.63 14.39 0.39
N ILE A 485 9.84 14.44 1.69
CA ILE A 485 8.76 14.65 2.66
C ILE A 485 8.99 15.91 3.47
N ARG A 486 7.91 16.59 3.84
CA ARG A 486 7.93 17.67 4.84
C ARG A 486 6.84 17.46 5.88
N LEU A 487 7.05 18.00 7.08
CA LEU A 487 6.04 18.05 8.13
C LEU A 487 5.35 19.42 8.13
N LEU A 488 4.03 19.45 8.24
CA LEU A 488 3.22 20.63 8.50
C LEU A 488 2.58 20.48 9.88
N ASN A 489 2.87 21.39 10.80
CA ASN A 489 2.33 21.38 12.14
C ASN A 489 1.09 22.29 12.21
N ALA A 490 -0.08 21.66 12.31
CA ALA A 490 -1.40 22.26 12.42
C ALA A 490 -2.08 21.85 13.75
N LEU A 491 -1.31 21.64 14.81
CA LEU A 491 -1.84 21.35 16.14
C LEU A 491 -2.58 22.56 16.73
N GLU A 492 -3.61 22.26 17.52
CA GLU A 492 -4.40 23.25 18.28
C GLU A 492 -3.64 23.85 19.47
N VAL A 493 -2.49 23.27 19.79
CA VAL A 493 -1.62 23.65 20.90
C VAL A 493 -0.28 24.14 20.38
N ASP A 494 0.35 25.05 21.13
CA ASP A 494 1.72 25.52 20.83
C ASP A 494 2.76 24.46 21.21
N GLN A 495 2.76 23.35 20.47
CA GLN A 495 3.64 22.21 20.64
C GLN A 495 4.49 22.05 19.39
N ALA A 496 5.81 22.24 19.52
CA ALA A 496 6.75 21.93 18.45
C ALA A 496 6.94 20.42 18.28
N LEU A 497 7.18 20.00 17.03
CA LEU A 497 7.23 18.60 16.62
C LEU A 497 8.58 18.25 15.95
N ASP A 498 9.07 17.04 16.22
CA ASP A 498 10.13 16.39 15.44
C ASP A 498 9.54 15.21 14.66
N LEU A 499 10.00 15.02 13.42
CA LEU A 499 9.62 13.91 12.54
C LEU A 499 10.81 12.99 12.30
N TYR A 500 10.66 11.72 12.64
CA TYR A 500 11.66 10.68 12.41
C TYR A 500 11.18 9.66 11.38
N LEU A 501 12.12 9.11 10.60
CA LEU A 501 11.93 7.91 9.78
C LEU A 501 12.91 6.84 10.27
N GLY A 502 12.41 5.84 10.98
CA GLY A 502 13.27 4.98 11.79
C GLY A 502 14.00 5.82 12.85
N ASP A 503 15.33 5.82 12.81
CA ASP A 503 16.18 6.63 13.70
C ASP A 503 16.64 7.95 13.06
N ALA A 504 16.33 8.19 11.77
CA ALA A 504 16.74 9.40 11.06
C ALA A 504 15.78 10.55 11.33
N LEU A 505 16.29 11.67 11.84
CA LEU A 505 15.54 12.93 12.02
C LEU A 505 15.36 13.63 10.66
N LEU A 506 14.12 13.77 10.21
CA LEU A 506 13.77 14.39 8.93
C LEU A 506 13.31 15.84 9.06
N ALA A 507 12.65 16.18 10.16
CA ALA A 507 12.27 17.54 10.49
C ALA A 507 12.41 17.75 12.00
N SER A 508 12.95 18.90 12.40
CA SER A 508 13.18 19.23 13.82
C SER A 508 12.53 20.54 14.20
N ASN A 509 11.94 20.60 15.39
CA ASN A 509 11.39 21.79 16.00
C ASN A 509 10.39 22.56 15.10
N VAL A 510 9.50 21.82 14.43
CA VAL A 510 8.45 22.40 13.60
C VAL A 510 7.36 22.97 14.51
N THR A 511 7.30 24.29 14.65
CA THR A 511 6.37 24.99 15.56
C THR A 511 4.94 24.98 15.00
N ALA A 512 3.94 25.13 15.87
CA ALA A 512 2.55 25.19 15.45
C ALA A 512 2.33 26.31 14.41
N GLY A 513 1.66 25.98 13.31
CA GLY A 513 1.43 26.86 12.18
C GLY A 513 2.58 27.00 11.17
N SER A 514 3.61 26.17 11.28
CA SER A 514 4.74 26.16 10.34
C SER A 514 4.90 24.82 9.63
N ALA A 515 5.72 24.81 8.58
CA ALA A 515 6.15 23.60 7.90
C ALA A 515 7.68 23.48 7.92
N SER A 516 8.17 22.25 7.83
CA SER A 516 9.58 21.98 7.59
C SER A 516 9.94 22.13 6.12
N LEU A 517 11.23 22.21 5.83
CA LEU A 517 11.74 21.96 4.49
C LEU A 517 11.50 20.51 4.08
N TYR A 518 11.48 20.27 2.77
CA TYR A 518 11.45 18.93 2.20
C TYR A 518 12.77 18.19 2.39
N ALA A 519 12.74 17.12 3.18
CA ALA A 519 13.85 16.19 3.38
C ALA A 519 13.77 15.01 2.39
N PRO A 520 14.88 14.60 1.76
CA PRO A 520 14.91 13.42 0.90
C PRO A 520 14.79 12.13 1.72
N VAL A 521 14.14 11.13 1.15
CA VAL A 521 14.07 9.76 1.67
C VAL A 521 14.87 8.86 0.74
N THR A 522 15.89 8.18 1.25
CA THR A 522 16.96 7.54 0.45
C THR A 522 17.08 6.03 0.60
N THR A 523 16.27 5.38 1.46
CA THR A 523 16.35 3.93 1.75
C THR A 523 14.96 3.31 1.99
N GLU A 524 14.85 1.97 1.95
CA GLU A 524 13.59 1.26 2.21
C GLU A 524 13.09 1.51 3.65
N ALA A 525 11.92 2.14 3.75
CA ALA A 525 11.28 2.70 4.94
C ALA A 525 10.84 1.65 5.98
N ARG A 526 10.71 2.07 7.26
CA ARG A 526 10.22 1.20 8.36
C ARG A 526 9.15 1.77 9.29
N ASN A 527 9.16 3.06 9.64
CA ASN A 527 8.05 3.74 10.36
C ASN A 527 8.31 5.25 10.42
N LEU A 528 7.30 6.07 10.17
CA LEU A 528 7.34 7.52 10.35
C LEU A 528 6.82 7.83 11.75
N ARG A 529 7.65 8.44 12.60
CA ARG A 529 7.34 8.72 14.00
C ARG A 529 7.28 10.22 14.23
N LEU A 530 6.17 10.69 14.76
CA LEU A 530 5.99 12.07 15.18
C LEU A 530 6.16 12.15 16.69
N VAL A 531 7.11 12.95 17.15
CA VAL A 531 7.44 13.10 18.56
C VAL A 531 7.39 14.56 18.99
N LYS A 532 7.21 14.78 20.29
CA LYS A 532 7.35 16.10 20.88
C LYS A 532 8.81 16.58 20.76
N ALA A 533 8.99 17.78 20.20
CA ALA A 533 10.33 18.28 19.85
C ALA A 533 11.30 18.26 21.04
N GLY A 534 12.51 17.76 20.80
CA GLY A 534 13.56 17.65 21.82
C GLY A 534 13.33 16.58 22.89
N THR A 535 12.36 15.68 22.71
CA THR A 535 12.06 14.58 23.63
C THR A 535 11.93 13.24 22.90
N THR A 536 11.68 12.15 23.63
CA THR A 536 11.37 10.82 23.07
C THR A 536 9.89 10.47 23.11
N GLU A 537 9.04 11.40 23.55
CA GLU A 537 7.60 11.19 23.70
C GLU A 537 6.93 11.08 22.32
N LEU A 538 6.46 9.86 22.00
CA LEU A 538 5.77 9.56 20.76
C LEU A 538 4.33 10.07 20.81
N LEU A 539 3.96 10.90 19.85
CA LEU A 539 2.60 11.42 19.70
C LEU A 539 1.77 10.53 18.78
N THR A 540 2.35 10.12 17.65
CA THR A 540 1.72 9.19 16.70
C THR A 540 2.77 8.60 15.74
N GLN A 541 2.42 7.52 15.05
CA GLN A 541 3.27 6.90 14.03
C GLN A 541 2.44 6.31 12.89
N LEU A 542 3.04 6.20 11.71
CA LEU A 542 2.45 5.54 10.54
C LEU A 542 3.53 4.86 9.70
N ASP A 543 3.13 3.86 8.92
CA ASP A 543 4.04 3.23 7.96
C ASP A 543 4.17 4.07 6.69
N LEU A 544 5.39 4.52 6.39
CA LEU A 544 5.67 5.28 5.19
C LEU A 544 5.78 4.34 3.98
N VAL A 545 4.89 4.51 3.00
CA VAL A 545 5.01 3.87 1.70
C VAL A 545 5.90 4.72 0.79
N TYR A 546 7.12 4.26 0.52
CA TYR A 546 8.04 4.98 -0.37
C TYR A 546 7.48 5.07 -1.80
N GLN A 547 7.51 6.28 -2.36
CA GLN A 547 7.11 6.55 -3.74
C GLN A 547 8.19 7.42 -4.42
N GLN A 548 8.88 6.87 -5.41
CA GLN A 548 9.94 7.57 -6.12
C GLN A 548 9.41 8.87 -6.77
N ASN A 549 10.22 9.93 -6.74
CA ASN A 549 9.89 11.22 -7.34
C ASN A 549 8.58 11.87 -6.83
N ARG A 550 8.22 11.62 -5.56
CA ARG A 550 7.05 12.24 -4.92
C ARG A 550 7.43 13.27 -3.89
N LEU A 551 6.71 14.38 -3.89
CA LEU A 551 6.66 15.35 -2.81
C LEU A 551 5.45 14.98 -1.93
N VAL A 552 5.66 14.83 -0.63
CA VAL A 552 4.59 14.54 0.32
C VAL A 552 4.67 15.50 1.50
N THR A 553 3.55 16.12 1.83
CA THR A 553 3.37 16.87 3.07
C THR A 553 2.64 15.99 4.08
N PHE A 554 3.23 15.80 5.26
CA PHE A 554 2.54 15.18 6.39
C PHE A 554 1.92 16.28 7.24
N LEU A 555 0.60 16.29 7.34
CA LEU A 555 -0.17 17.23 8.14
C LEU A 555 -0.43 16.63 9.52
N ALA A 556 0.14 17.23 10.57
CA ALA A 556 -0.14 16.91 11.96
C ALA A 556 -1.20 17.88 12.51
N TYR A 557 -2.35 17.39 12.98
CA TYR A 557 -3.43 18.24 13.51
C TYR A 557 -4.18 17.57 14.66
N GLY A 558 -5.02 18.37 15.35
CA GLY A 558 -5.74 17.97 16.56
C GLY A 558 -5.08 18.43 17.85
N LYS A 559 -5.46 17.81 18.97
CA LYS A 559 -5.01 18.16 20.32
C LYS A 559 -3.72 17.43 20.70
N ALA A 560 -3.02 17.93 21.73
CA ALA A 560 -1.78 17.34 22.23
C ALA A 560 -1.89 15.83 22.54
N GLU A 561 -3.05 15.40 23.06
CA GLU A 561 -3.31 14.02 23.47
C GLU A 561 -3.85 13.13 22.34
N SER A 562 -4.23 13.72 21.21
CA SER A 562 -4.88 13.03 20.09
C SER A 562 -4.42 13.62 18.75
N VAL A 563 -3.13 13.44 18.44
CA VAL A 563 -2.53 13.95 17.21
C VAL A 563 -2.86 13.01 16.04
N ILE A 564 -3.45 13.58 15.00
CA ILE A 564 -3.70 12.90 13.73
C ILE A 564 -2.58 13.31 12.77
N LEU A 565 -1.93 12.31 12.17
CA LEU A 565 -0.94 12.52 11.12
C LEU A 565 -1.49 12.00 9.78
N ARG A 566 -1.61 12.90 8.81
CA ARG A 566 -2.17 12.60 7.50
C ARG A 566 -1.18 12.90 6.39
N ASP A 567 -0.99 11.98 5.48
CA ASP A 567 -0.19 12.19 4.28
C ASP A 567 -0.99 12.94 3.21
N MET A 568 -0.31 13.85 2.52
CA MET A 568 -0.86 14.62 1.42
C MET A 568 0.16 14.63 0.30
N VAL A 569 -0.17 13.95 -0.81
CA VAL A 569 0.67 13.99 -2.00
C VAL A 569 0.60 15.39 -2.59
N ASP A 570 1.78 15.93 -2.85
CA ASP A 570 1.94 17.22 -3.48
C ASP A 570 2.17 17.03 -4.98
N VAL A 571 1.45 17.83 -5.78
CA VAL A 571 1.66 17.90 -7.22
C VAL A 571 2.88 18.78 -7.50
N VAL A 572 3.66 18.43 -8.52
CA VAL A 572 4.83 19.21 -8.98
C VAL A 572 4.40 20.64 -9.35
N ALA A 573 5.34 21.58 -9.23
CA ALA A 573 5.15 23.03 -9.39
C ALA A 573 4.19 23.42 -10.54
N PRO A 574 3.41 24.51 -10.38
CA PRO A 574 2.46 24.95 -11.39
C PRO A 574 3.15 25.10 -12.76
N THR A 575 2.62 24.45 -13.80
CA THR A 575 3.14 24.58 -15.18
C THR A 575 2.67 25.87 -15.86
N THR A 576 1.76 26.60 -15.21
CA THR A 576 1.19 27.88 -15.64
C THR A 576 1.93 29.07 -15.02
N THR A 577 1.64 30.29 -15.47
CA THR A 577 2.06 31.52 -14.78
C THR A 577 1.34 31.72 -13.44
N ASP A 578 0.21 31.08 -13.22
CA ASP A 578 -0.67 31.28 -12.06
C ASP A 578 -0.11 30.66 -10.76
N ALA A 579 -0.62 31.14 -9.62
CA ALA A 579 -0.49 30.46 -8.34
C ALA A 579 -1.39 29.21 -8.31
N VAL A 580 -1.10 28.26 -7.42
CA VAL A 580 -1.99 27.11 -7.17
C VAL A 580 -2.36 27.08 -5.71
N MET A 581 -3.65 26.97 -5.41
CA MET A 581 -4.15 26.92 -4.04
C MET A 581 -4.90 25.62 -3.78
N ARG A 582 -4.70 25.06 -2.60
CA ARG A 582 -5.47 23.93 -2.05
C ARG A 582 -5.99 24.30 -0.67
N PHE A 583 -7.22 23.91 -0.37
CA PHE A 583 -7.84 24.15 0.93
C PHE A 583 -7.95 22.85 1.74
N ILE A 584 -7.69 22.96 3.03
CA ILE A 584 -7.71 21.86 3.99
C ILE A 584 -8.54 22.29 5.20
N ASN A 585 -9.55 21.50 5.54
CA ASN A 585 -10.37 21.76 6.70
C ASN A 585 -10.01 20.79 7.84
N VAL A 586 -9.34 21.30 8.88
CA VAL A 586 -9.02 20.54 10.10
C VAL A 586 -9.68 21.14 11.34
N ASP A 587 -10.64 22.05 11.15
CA ASP A 587 -11.45 22.58 12.23
C ASP A 587 -12.65 21.64 12.49
N PRO A 588 -12.70 20.94 13.63
CA PRO A 588 -13.79 20.02 13.95
C PRO A 588 -15.15 20.72 14.13
N ASP A 589 -15.16 22.02 14.45
CA ASP A 589 -16.37 22.81 14.63
C ASP A 589 -16.90 23.33 13.29
N ALA A 590 -16.02 23.47 12.30
CA ALA A 590 -16.37 23.78 10.92
C ALA A 590 -16.67 22.51 10.11
N THR A 591 -17.81 21.85 10.38
CA THR A 591 -18.16 20.53 9.80
C THR A 591 -18.15 20.47 8.27
N ILE A 592 -18.49 21.57 7.59
CA ILE A 592 -18.47 21.71 6.13
C ILE A 592 -18.29 23.17 5.69
N VAL A 593 -17.29 23.41 4.83
CA VAL A 593 -16.84 24.77 4.49
C VAL A 593 -16.91 25.04 2.99
N THR A 594 -17.40 26.22 2.63
CA THR A 594 -17.24 26.83 1.32
C THR A 594 -16.32 28.04 1.44
N VAL A 595 -15.28 28.06 0.60
CA VAL A 595 -14.30 29.15 0.49
C VAL A 595 -14.66 30.00 -0.72
N PHE A 596 -14.79 31.29 -0.50
CA PHE A 596 -14.93 32.29 -1.56
C PHE A 596 -13.66 33.12 -1.66
N GLN A 597 -13.35 33.56 -2.87
CA GLN A 597 -12.33 34.56 -3.13
C GLN A 597 -12.96 35.83 -3.69
N SER A 598 -12.35 36.96 -3.38
CA SER A 598 -12.63 38.23 -4.03
C SER A 598 -11.30 38.90 -4.39
N PRO A 599 -11.06 39.25 -5.66
CA PRO A 599 -9.91 40.08 -6.01
C PRO A 599 -9.96 41.39 -5.23
N ASN A 600 -8.87 41.71 -4.54
CA ASN A 600 -8.72 42.99 -3.86
C ASN A 600 -8.24 44.01 -4.90
N ALA A 601 -9.20 44.54 -5.66
CA ALA A 601 -8.93 45.46 -6.75
C ALA A 601 -8.70 46.88 -6.20
N VAL A 602 -7.59 47.51 -6.60
CA VAL A 602 -7.34 48.96 -6.39
C VAL A 602 -8.24 49.81 -7.30
N THR A 603 -9.07 49.19 -8.14
CA THR A 603 -10.01 49.85 -9.06
C THR A 603 -11.43 49.88 -8.51
N PHE A 604 -12.15 50.98 -8.74
CA PHE A 604 -13.50 51.31 -8.25
C PHE A 604 -14.64 50.41 -8.80
N VAL A 605 -14.44 49.10 -8.83
CA VAL A 605 -15.44 48.09 -9.20
C VAL A 605 -15.83 47.32 -7.95
N THR A 606 -17.12 47.06 -7.77
CA THR A 606 -17.60 46.29 -6.62
C THR A 606 -16.98 44.89 -6.63
N PRO A 607 -16.24 44.48 -5.58
CA PRO A 607 -15.63 43.16 -5.52
C PRO A 607 -16.68 42.06 -5.68
N THR A 608 -16.48 41.15 -6.63
CA THR A 608 -17.38 40.01 -6.86
C THR A 608 -16.84 38.80 -6.09
N LEU A 609 -17.62 38.33 -5.11
CA LEU A 609 -17.35 37.07 -4.40
C LEU A 609 -17.52 35.90 -5.38
N THR A 610 -16.44 35.16 -5.60
CA THR A 610 -16.41 33.97 -6.46
C THR A 610 -16.15 32.74 -5.60
N GLU A 611 -16.94 31.69 -5.78
CA GLU A 611 -16.73 30.42 -5.07
C GLU A 611 -15.43 29.77 -5.52
N LEU A 612 -14.52 29.54 -4.58
CA LEU A 612 -13.23 28.92 -4.82
C LEU A 612 -13.24 27.44 -4.46
N PHE A 613 -13.73 27.04 -3.28
CA PHE A 613 -13.86 25.62 -2.90
C PHE A 613 -15.22 25.39 -2.25
N GLN A 614 -15.89 24.28 -2.55
CA GLN A 614 -17.25 24.02 -2.06
C GLN A 614 -17.33 22.74 -1.25
N GLY A 615 -18.02 22.78 -0.12
CA GLY A 615 -18.44 21.58 0.60
C GLY A 615 -17.30 20.78 1.23
N ILE A 616 -16.22 21.44 1.63
CA ILE A 616 -15.04 20.77 2.18
C ILE A 616 -15.30 20.42 3.65
N ARG A 617 -15.52 19.13 3.93
CA ARG A 617 -15.83 18.60 5.25
C ARG A 617 -14.61 18.58 6.18
N TYR A 618 -14.85 18.52 7.49
CA TYR A 618 -13.80 18.27 8.47
C TYR A 618 -12.95 17.04 8.08
N GLY A 619 -11.63 17.19 8.17
CA GLY A 619 -10.65 16.17 7.79
C GLY A 619 -10.50 15.97 6.28
N ALA A 620 -11.19 16.75 5.43
CA ALA A 620 -11.08 16.68 3.98
C ALA A 620 -10.13 17.74 3.40
N THR A 621 -9.71 17.50 2.17
CA THR A 621 -8.86 18.40 1.39
C THR A 621 -9.50 18.63 0.04
N SER A 622 -9.46 19.85 -0.47
CA SER A 622 -9.96 20.16 -1.81
C SER A 622 -9.00 19.66 -2.90
N GLU A 623 -9.52 19.53 -4.12
CA GLU A 623 -8.66 19.59 -5.30
C GLU A 623 -7.97 20.96 -5.36
N ALA A 624 -6.75 21.00 -5.92
CA ALA A 624 -6.02 22.24 -6.09
C ALA A 624 -6.59 23.04 -7.28
N LYS A 625 -6.62 24.37 -7.17
CA LYS A 625 -7.06 25.29 -8.23
C LYS A 625 -5.97 26.27 -8.61
N SER A 626 -5.82 26.53 -9.91
CA SER A 626 -5.03 27.64 -10.42
C SER A 626 -5.74 28.95 -10.15
N ILE A 627 -5.01 29.92 -9.61
CA ILE A 627 -5.49 31.26 -9.29
C ILE A 627 -4.47 32.25 -9.86
N PRO A 628 -4.87 33.21 -10.69
CA PRO A 628 -3.97 34.26 -11.17
C PRO A 628 -3.25 34.95 -10.01
N ASP A 629 -2.01 35.38 -10.24
CA ASP A 629 -1.29 36.14 -9.22
C ASP A 629 -2.01 37.47 -8.89
N GLY A 630 -1.90 37.90 -7.64
CA GLY A 630 -2.58 39.11 -7.17
C GLY A 630 -2.94 39.08 -5.68
N LEU A 631 -3.63 40.14 -5.25
CA LEU A 631 -4.14 40.26 -3.87
C LEU A 631 -5.60 39.82 -3.81
N TYR A 632 -5.92 38.95 -2.86
CA TYR A 632 -7.25 38.40 -2.68
C TYR A 632 -7.72 38.52 -1.24
N ASP A 633 -9.01 38.76 -1.07
CA ASP A 633 -9.70 38.48 0.17
C ASP A 633 -10.29 37.07 0.09
N LEU A 634 -10.08 36.26 1.14
CA LEU A 634 -10.66 34.93 1.27
C LEU A 634 -11.73 34.95 2.35
N LEU A 635 -12.90 34.39 2.06
CA LEU A 635 -14.01 34.23 2.99
C LEU A 635 -14.33 32.75 3.16
N PHE A 636 -14.30 32.28 4.40
CA PHE A 636 -14.62 30.90 4.76
C PHE A 636 -16.00 30.91 5.40
N SER A 637 -16.92 30.13 4.87
CA SER A 637 -18.31 30.10 5.35
C SER A 637 -18.80 28.67 5.49
N ASN A 638 -19.74 28.47 6.40
CA ASN A 638 -20.42 27.20 6.55
C ASN A 638 -21.25 26.90 5.29
N ALA A 639 -21.06 25.73 4.69
CA ALA A 639 -21.69 25.41 3.40
C ALA A 639 -23.21 25.21 3.49
N GLU A 640 -23.76 24.98 4.69
CA GLU A 640 -25.18 24.72 4.93
C GLU A 640 -25.93 26.00 5.29
N ASN A 641 -25.42 26.78 6.23
CA ASN A 641 -26.11 27.96 6.76
C ASN A 641 -25.51 29.31 6.33
N ARG A 642 -24.42 29.30 5.55
CA ARG A 642 -23.70 30.48 5.02
C ARG A 642 -23.12 31.43 6.08
N ALA A 643 -23.06 31.03 7.35
CA ALA A 643 -22.41 31.81 8.40
C ALA A 643 -20.91 31.95 8.10
N GLU A 644 -20.35 33.15 8.31
CA GLU A 644 -18.91 33.38 8.22
C GLU A 644 -18.20 32.64 9.36
N ILE A 645 -17.16 31.89 9.00
CA ILE A 645 -16.30 31.13 9.93
C ILE A 645 -14.99 31.90 10.16
N ALA A 646 -14.40 32.39 9.07
CA ALA A 646 -13.19 33.19 9.08
C ALA A 646 -13.10 34.04 7.81
N SER A 647 -12.27 35.08 7.85
CA SER A 647 -11.87 35.81 6.66
C SER A 647 -10.41 36.23 6.73
N LEU A 648 -9.74 36.19 5.57
CA LEU A 648 -8.40 36.73 5.39
C LEU A 648 -8.47 37.88 4.39
N LYS A 649 -7.76 38.96 4.71
CA LYS A 649 -7.70 40.16 3.88
C LYS A 649 -6.34 40.30 3.23
N SER A 650 -6.31 40.73 1.98
CA SER A 650 -5.08 41.06 1.25
C SER A 650 -4.05 39.92 1.19
N VAL A 651 -4.51 38.69 0.95
CA VAL A 651 -3.65 37.52 0.69
C VAL A 651 -2.95 37.71 -0.65
N GLU A 652 -1.62 37.86 -0.63
CA GLU A 652 -0.80 37.96 -1.84
C GLU A 652 -0.50 36.56 -2.39
N LEU A 653 -0.96 36.31 -3.62
CA LEU A 653 -0.65 35.09 -4.37
C LEU A 653 0.38 35.43 -5.44
N LYS A 654 1.57 34.86 -5.30
CA LYS A 654 2.66 34.97 -6.28
C LYS A 654 2.57 33.90 -7.37
N PRO A 655 2.97 34.24 -8.61
CA PRO A 655 2.94 33.30 -9.73
C PRO A 655 3.83 32.08 -9.44
N LYS A 656 3.42 30.89 -9.90
CA LYS A 656 4.16 29.62 -9.77
C LYS A 656 4.41 29.14 -8.34
N ILE A 657 3.74 29.73 -7.35
CA ILE A 657 3.82 29.29 -5.95
C ILE A 657 2.58 28.47 -5.61
N ARG A 658 2.78 27.37 -4.88
CA ARG A 658 1.69 26.59 -4.29
C ARG A 658 1.39 27.12 -2.89
N TYR A 659 0.11 27.26 -2.57
CA TYR A 659 -0.40 27.65 -1.26
C TYR A 659 -1.30 26.55 -0.70
N ASP A 660 -0.97 26.04 0.47
CA ASP A 660 -1.84 25.21 1.30
C ASP A 660 -2.54 26.13 2.32
N VAL A 661 -3.86 26.25 2.20
CA VAL A 661 -4.70 27.04 3.10
C VAL A 661 -5.38 26.09 4.08
N VAL A 662 -5.02 26.19 5.35
CA VAL A 662 -5.47 25.29 6.42
C VAL A 662 -6.40 26.06 7.35
N LEU A 663 -7.65 25.62 7.48
CA LEU A 663 -8.59 26.10 8.50
C LEU A 663 -8.42 25.27 9.77
N LEU A 664 -8.16 25.95 10.88
CA LEU A 664 -7.93 25.44 12.23
C LEU A 664 -9.04 25.94 13.17
N PRO A 665 -9.32 25.21 14.25
CA PRO A 665 -10.25 25.69 15.27
C PRO A 665 -9.75 26.98 15.94
N PRO A 666 -10.63 27.71 16.63
CA PRO A 666 -10.27 28.88 17.41
C PRO A 666 -9.24 28.58 18.50
N ASP A 667 -8.47 29.60 18.91
CA ASP A 667 -7.66 29.50 20.12
C ASP A 667 -8.57 29.40 21.35
N ALA A 668 -8.04 28.83 22.45
CA ALA A 668 -8.79 28.72 23.69
C ALA A 668 -9.26 30.12 24.17
N GLY A 669 -10.58 30.33 24.12
CA GLY A 669 -11.22 31.60 24.53
C GLY A 669 -11.48 32.61 23.41
N THR A 670 -11.28 32.24 22.13
CA THR A 670 -11.73 33.03 20.96
C THR A 670 -12.84 32.31 20.20
N ASP A 671 -13.72 33.08 19.55
CA ASP A 671 -14.82 32.53 18.74
C ASP A 671 -14.46 32.42 17.25
N ALA A 672 -13.33 33.00 16.83
CA ALA A 672 -12.92 33.04 15.43
C ALA A 672 -11.94 31.90 15.11
N ALA A 673 -12.28 31.11 14.08
CA ALA A 673 -11.39 30.07 13.55
C ALA A 673 -10.11 30.69 12.98
N ARG A 674 -9.02 29.91 12.99
CA ARG A 674 -7.72 30.35 12.50
C ARG A 674 -7.49 29.84 11.09
N VAL A 675 -6.86 30.65 10.25
CA VAL A 675 -6.45 30.24 8.90
C VAL A 675 -4.95 30.43 8.76
N ILE A 676 -4.27 29.37 8.33
CA ILE A 676 -2.83 29.40 8.05
C ILE A 676 -2.62 29.18 6.56
N ILE A 677 -1.75 29.98 5.97
CA ILE A 677 -1.33 29.85 4.58
C ILE A 677 0.14 29.46 4.57
N ILE A 678 0.43 28.30 4.00
CA ILE A 678 1.80 27.81 3.84
C ILE A 678 2.12 27.75 2.37
N SER A 679 3.18 28.45 1.98
CA SER A 679 3.65 28.41 0.60
C SER A 679 4.60 27.24 0.36
N SER A 680 4.91 26.94 -0.89
CA SER A 680 5.98 26.01 -1.26
C SER A 680 7.39 26.61 -1.11
N GLU A 681 7.51 27.93 -0.86
CA GLU A 681 8.80 28.60 -0.62
C GLU A 681 9.19 28.61 0.86
N GLN A 682 8.21 28.47 1.75
CA GLN A 682 8.37 28.25 3.19
C GLN A 682 8.54 26.76 3.46
#